data_AF-A0A934FCP8-F1
#
_entry.id   AF-A0A934FCP8-F1
#
_cell.length_a   1.000
_cell.length_b   1.000
_cell.length_c   1.000
_cell.angle_alpha   90.00
_cell.angle_beta   90.00
_cell.angle_gamma   90.00
#
_symmetry.space_group_name_H-M   'P 1'
#
loop_
_entity.id
_entity.type
_entity.pdbx_description
1 polymer ?
#
loop_
_entity_poly.entity_id
_entity_poly.type
_entity_poly.pdbx_seq_one_letter_code
_entity_poly.pdbx_strand_id
1 'polypeptide(L)'
;MDYKKLKFVALMSLLLPTFVSCATVSNIGTDNWRDYFKPGPSKEEIARDFNLYRGKWWNHYVRGRWYADGGYYDEAIQDFKKSISLRSRDERSARSYGLHFWEYFAHRELGIVYYNQGKYEEAKKELEASLSTADSARTKFYLNKCNEAILKITKSDQEPPQFKISSHADGEFVNTPIINLKGVVSDDCCANCNNILIQGKKLFIELAEKNINFSEDVPLQPGENVISLEASDLTGKSTKKNLTVIRDIHPPILYLDDVRIHQKDGKQIASVKGTVVDDYGLKELYINDTEVHIHSHREDHFDEDIALTDGNKISFKVVDIAGNETRGKQQVDTKASLWPEGTQNNVKYVYHSTNKPILMAASKFDKSSIKSLLASQDIDVSQSSPQDSPEPDENNGEEEKPEQTLPQSTAKDTVPPTIHTDIKSVIVYDANLFFSGDAHDDVGVAKLYVNQNPLEIRPGKHVFFNHFLTLNEGENTITVKAVDAQGNETQLPPVKVTKKTFELLETDARYTVALLPLRIFTEKGVPSETIYSMLLKAFDEEPKRFNFVERDRTKLEEILHEQKISNTELTSPDAAIKIGKIRAAEGMLFGAVEEDAKGINVTLRLVDTETTRVLANADVYDEDKSIKNLEWLMHGLSLKMKRQFPMIEGNVIHVSGNGFHVNTGAKSGVGVGMKLLLFREIREGELVLKEPLDTVARVVQVQPETAFAKIISSKGTEKVEKKDLVITK
;
A
#
# COMPACT_ATOMS: atom_id res chain seq x y z
N MET A 1 23.16 -74.69 17.40
CA MET A 1 21.92 -75.50 17.44
C MET A 1 20.86 -74.60 18.06
N ASP A 2 20.14 -73.79 17.29
CA ASP A 2 19.06 -74.16 16.36
C ASP A 2 17.81 -74.73 17.07
N TYR A 3 16.65 -74.26 16.62
CA TYR A 3 15.25 -74.68 16.90
C TYR A 3 14.41 -74.08 18.05
N LYS A 4 13.59 -73.09 17.65
CA LYS A 4 12.11 -72.99 17.71
C LYS A 4 11.34 -73.27 19.03
N LYS A 5 10.59 -72.25 19.47
CA LYS A 5 9.10 -72.23 19.66
C LYS A 5 8.69 -70.79 20.03
N LEU A 6 8.22 -69.97 19.09
CA LEU A 6 6.83 -69.78 18.63
C LEU A 6 5.82 -69.47 19.76
N LYS A 7 5.50 -68.17 19.94
CA LYS A 7 4.15 -67.71 20.29
C LYS A 7 3.79 -66.50 19.42
N PHE A 8 2.67 -66.68 18.73
CA PHE A 8 1.95 -65.76 17.86
C PHE A 8 1.50 -64.50 18.62
N VAL A 9 1.83 -63.32 18.12
CA VAL A 9 0.98 -62.12 18.26
C VAL A 9 0.84 -61.55 16.85
N ALA A 10 -0.34 -61.77 16.26
CA ALA A 10 -0.71 -61.24 14.97
C ALA A 10 -0.96 -59.73 15.12
N LEU A 11 -0.03 -58.91 14.66
CA LEU A 11 -0.28 -57.51 14.39
C LEU A 11 -0.76 -57.41 12.93
N MET A 12 -2.06 -57.19 12.75
CA MET A 12 -2.70 -56.97 11.46
C MET A 12 -1.92 -55.93 10.65
N SER A 13 -1.39 -56.37 9.52
CA SER A 13 -0.99 -55.52 8.42
C SER A 13 -2.24 -54.89 7.82
N LEU A 14 -2.66 -53.74 8.34
CA LEU A 14 -3.57 -52.87 7.60
C LEU A 14 -2.78 -52.27 6.44
N LEU A 15 -2.88 -52.93 5.28
CA LEU A 15 -2.69 -52.33 3.97
C LEU A 15 -3.59 -51.08 3.90
N LEU A 16 -3.05 -49.93 4.30
CA LEU A 16 -3.55 -48.64 3.85
C LEU A 16 -3.29 -48.61 2.34
N PRO A 17 -4.32 -48.60 1.47
CA PRO A 17 -4.08 -48.28 0.09
C PRO A 17 -3.59 -46.83 0.10
N THR A 18 -2.32 -46.63 -0.22
CA THR A 18 -1.82 -45.35 -0.69
C THR A 18 -2.57 -45.04 -1.98
N PHE A 19 -3.75 -44.44 -1.87
CA PHE A 19 -4.33 -43.65 -2.94
C PHE A 19 -3.45 -42.40 -3.11
N VAL A 20 -2.25 -42.61 -3.63
CA VAL A 20 -1.56 -41.60 -4.42
C VAL A 20 -2.37 -41.48 -5.69
N SER A 21 -3.48 -40.75 -5.60
CA SER A 21 -4.14 -40.13 -6.75
C SER A 21 -3.22 -39.01 -7.23
N CYS A 22 -2.04 -39.36 -7.73
CA CYS A 22 -1.26 -38.49 -8.60
C CYS A 22 -1.81 -38.65 -10.01
N ALA A 23 -3.07 -38.26 -10.18
CA ALA A 23 -3.59 -37.85 -11.47
C ALA A 23 -3.50 -36.32 -11.45
N THR A 24 -2.32 -35.77 -11.74
CA THR A 24 -2.20 -34.39 -12.18
C THR A 24 -2.87 -34.33 -13.56
N VAL A 25 -4.19 -34.24 -13.56
CA VAL A 25 -4.94 -33.87 -14.77
C VAL A 25 -4.56 -32.42 -15.02
N SER A 26 -3.75 -32.18 -16.04
CA SER A 26 -3.61 -30.86 -16.63
C SER A 26 -5.02 -30.34 -16.91
N ASN A 27 -5.40 -29.21 -16.30
CA ASN A 27 -6.62 -28.49 -16.63
C ASN A 27 -6.47 -27.94 -18.04
N ILE A 28 -6.73 -28.81 -19.03
CA ILE A 28 -6.77 -28.51 -20.46
C ILE A 28 -7.93 -27.54 -20.71
N GLY A 29 -7.82 -26.77 -21.80
CA GLY A 29 -8.75 -25.71 -22.20
C GLY A 29 -10.22 -26.07 -22.09
N THR A 30 -11.05 -25.10 -21.73
CA THR A 30 -12.51 -25.31 -21.67
C THR A 30 -13.12 -24.98 -23.03
N ASP A 31 -13.78 -25.96 -23.61
CA ASP A 31 -14.63 -25.84 -24.77
C ASP A 31 -15.82 -24.91 -24.46
N ASN A 32 -16.14 -24.00 -25.40
CA ASN A 32 -17.36 -23.21 -25.34
C ASN A 32 -18.48 -23.98 -26.02
N TRP A 33 -19.58 -24.23 -25.32
CA TRP A 33 -20.72 -24.98 -25.85
C TRP A 33 -21.38 -24.36 -27.08
N ARG A 34 -21.27 -23.03 -27.24
CA ARG A 34 -21.77 -22.30 -28.42
C ARG A 34 -20.96 -22.61 -29.69
N ASP A 35 -19.74 -23.12 -29.57
CA ASP A 35 -18.91 -23.50 -30.72
C ASP A 35 -19.37 -24.83 -31.35
N TYR A 36 -20.08 -25.67 -30.60
CA TYR A 36 -20.43 -27.04 -31.01
C TYR A 36 -21.89 -27.20 -31.47
N PHE A 37 -22.80 -26.34 -31.00
CA PHE A 37 -24.24 -26.49 -31.25
C PHE A 37 -24.85 -25.12 -31.59
N LYS A 38 -25.70 -25.08 -32.62
CA LYS A 38 -26.46 -23.89 -33.04
C LYS A 38 -27.91 -24.30 -33.39
N PRO A 39 -28.69 -24.78 -32.41
CA PRO A 39 -30.09 -25.11 -32.66
C PRO A 39 -30.86 -23.85 -33.05
N GLY A 40 -31.95 -24.03 -33.77
CA GLY A 40 -32.90 -22.94 -34.04
C GLY A 40 -33.53 -22.39 -32.75
N PRO A 41 -34.17 -21.21 -32.81
CA PRO A 41 -34.67 -20.51 -31.63
C PRO A 41 -35.88 -21.19 -30.96
N SER A 42 -36.57 -22.11 -31.64
CA SER A 42 -37.76 -22.76 -31.09
C SER A 42 -37.43 -23.93 -30.17
N LYS A 43 -38.30 -24.15 -29.18
CA LYS A 43 -38.25 -25.31 -28.28
C LYS A 43 -38.17 -26.64 -29.05
N GLU A 44 -38.91 -26.75 -30.16
CA GLU A 44 -38.96 -27.94 -31.01
C GLU A 44 -37.64 -28.18 -31.76
N GLU A 45 -36.98 -27.11 -32.23
CA GLU A 45 -35.66 -27.18 -32.85
C GLU A 45 -34.60 -27.59 -31.83
N ILE A 46 -34.58 -26.98 -30.65
CA ILE A 46 -33.67 -27.36 -29.55
C ILE A 46 -33.84 -28.86 -29.21
N ALA A 47 -35.09 -29.33 -29.09
CA ALA A 47 -35.38 -30.73 -28.78
C ALA A 47 -34.94 -31.69 -29.91
N ARG A 48 -35.12 -31.29 -31.17
CA ARG A 48 -34.77 -32.09 -32.34
C ARG A 48 -33.26 -32.18 -32.55
N ASP A 49 -32.57 -31.06 -32.39
CA ASP A 49 -31.14 -30.92 -32.69
C ASP A 49 -30.27 -31.48 -31.54
N PHE A 50 -30.83 -31.62 -30.34
CA PHE A 50 -30.21 -32.32 -29.21
C PHE A 50 -30.85 -33.70 -28.94
N ASN A 51 -30.44 -34.71 -29.72
CA ASN A 51 -30.82 -36.10 -29.45
C ASN A 51 -29.99 -36.69 -28.28
N LEU A 52 -30.63 -36.91 -27.13
CA LEU A 52 -30.00 -37.36 -25.88
C LEU A 52 -29.77 -38.88 -25.76
N TYR A 53 -29.56 -39.62 -26.85
CA TYR A 53 -29.46 -41.08 -26.75
C TYR A 53 -28.27 -41.51 -25.85
N ARG A 54 -28.57 -42.11 -24.68
CA ARG A 54 -27.64 -42.39 -23.56
C ARG A 54 -26.97 -41.14 -22.93
N GLY A 55 -27.67 -40.00 -22.93
CA GLY A 55 -27.16 -38.68 -22.58
C GLY A 55 -26.27 -38.63 -21.34
N LYS A 56 -25.06 -38.09 -21.51
CA LYS A 56 -24.15 -37.78 -20.40
C LYS A 56 -24.58 -36.47 -19.74
N TRP A 57 -24.04 -36.18 -18.56
CA TRP A 57 -24.32 -34.94 -17.81
C TRP A 57 -24.21 -33.69 -18.71
N TRP A 58 -23.17 -33.59 -19.54
CA TRP A 58 -22.92 -32.42 -20.38
C TRP A 58 -23.97 -32.23 -21.49
N ASN A 59 -24.59 -33.31 -21.99
CA ASN A 59 -25.65 -33.21 -22.99
C ASN A 59 -26.89 -32.52 -22.40
N HIS A 60 -27.28 -32.93 -21.19
CA HIS A 60 -28.38 -32.30 -20.46
C HIS A 60 -28.05 -30.86 -20.11
N TYR A 61 -26.84 -30.60 -19.60
CA TYR A 61 -26.39 -29.25 -19.27
C TYR A 61 -26.50 -28.29 -20.46
N VAL A 62 -25.91 -28.64 -21.61
CA VAL A 62 -25.89 -27.76 -22.78
C VAL A 62 -27.30 -27.52 -23.34
N ARG A 63 -28.16 -28.55 -23.38
CA ARG A 63 -29.55 -28.36 -23.82
C ARG A 63 -30.34 -27.49 -22.83
N GLY A 64 -30.13 -27.67 -21.53
CA GLY A 64 -30.68 -26.82 -20.49
C GLY A 64 -30.28 -25.34 -20.65
N ARG A 65 -29.02 -25.06 -21.06
CA ARG A 65 -28.56 -23.70 -21.39
C ARG A 65 -29.34 -23.10 -22.55
N TRP A 66 -29.53 -23.84 -23.64
CA TRP A 66 -30.34 -23.40 -24.78
C TRP A 66 -31.79 -23.11 -24.38
N TYR A 67 -32.41 -23.99 -23.59
CA TYR A 67 -33.76 -23.74 -23.06
C TYR A 67 -33.82 -22.49 -22.18
N ALA A 68 -32.84 -22.29 -21.30
CA ALA A 68 -32.76 -21.12 -20.44
C ALA A 68 -32.50 -19.81 -21.22
N ASP A 69 -31.79 -19.87 -22.34
CA ASP A 69 -31.58 -18.73 -23.24
C ASP A 69 -32.83 -18.41 -24.07
N GLY A 70 -33.59 -19.44 -24.47
CA GLY A 70 -34.90 -19.29 -25.14
C GLY A 70 -36.07 -18.95 -24.21
N GLY A 71 -35.86 -18.84 -22.89
CA GLY A 71 -36.91 -18.56 -21.91
C GLY A 71 -37.80 -19.76 -21.53
N TYR A 72 -37.43 -20.97 -21.95
CA TYR A 72 -38.13 -22.23 -21.68
C TYR A 72 -37.68 -22.80 -20.31
N TYR A 73 -38.09 -22.13 -19.23
CA TYR A 73 -37.56 -22.39 -17.89
C TYR A 73 -37.91 -23.75 -17.31
N ASP A 74 -39.09 -24.29 -17.57
CA ASP A 74 -39.48 -25.60 -17.02
C ASP A 74 -38.68 -26.75 -17.65
N GLU A 75 -38.40 -26.67 -18.95
CA GLU A 75 -37.53 -27.59 -19.67
C GLU A 75 -36.08 -27.47 -19.18
N ALA A 76 -35.60 -26.23 -19.01
CA ALA A 76 -34.27 -25.96 -18.48
C ALA A 76 -34.07 -26.57 -17.08
N ILE A 77 -35.05 -26.40 -16.18
CA ILE A 77 -35.02 -26.99 -14.82
C ILE A 77 -34.89 -28.51 -14.88
N GLN A 78 -35.68 -29.17 -15.74
CA GLN A 78 -35.63 -30.63 -15.88
C GLN A 78 -34.24 -31.11 -16.31
N ASP A 79 -33.65 -30.43 -17.30
CA ASP A 79 -32.32 -30.78 -17.82
C ASP A 79 -31.20 -30.47 -16.82
N PHE A 80 -31.23 -29.33 -16.14
CA PHE A 80 -30.24 -29.03 -15.10
C PHE A 80 -30.31 -30.00 -13.93
N LYS A 81 -31.51 -30.32 -13.43
CA LYS A 81 -31.68 -31.34 -12.38
C LYS A 81 -31.17 -32.71 -12.84
N LYS A 82 -31.44 -33.08 -14.08
CA LYS A 82 -30.93 -34.35 -14.63
C LYS A 82 -29.41 -34.34 -14.72
N SER A 83 -28.80 -33.23 -15.17
CA SER A 83 -27.35 -33.06 -15.19
C SER A 83 -26.75 -33.17 -13.79
N ILE A 84 -27.30 -32.47 -12.80
CA ILE A 84 -26.88 -32.50 -11.39
C ILE A 84 -26.94 -33.93 -10.82
N SER A 85 -27.99 -34.69 -11.16
CA SER A 85 -28.11 -36.10 -10.73
C SER A 85 -27.00 -37.01 -11.28
N LEU A 86 -26.41 -36.65 -12.43
CA LEU A 86 -25.31 -37.38 -13.06
C LEU A 86 -23.94 -36.85 -12.62
N ARG A 87 -23.85 -35.54 -12.32
CA ARG A 87 -22.66 -34.85 -11.82
C ARG A 87 -23.09 -33.65 -10.98
N SER A 88 -22.93 -33.76 -9.67
CA SER A 88 -23.42 -32.74 -8.74
C SER A 88 -22.50 -31.54 -8.55
N ARG A 89 -21.20 -31.67 -8.78
CA ARG A 89 -20.23 -30.60 -8.48
C ARG A 89 -20.10 -29.65 -9.66
N ASP A 90 -20.33 -28.36 -9.41
CA ASP A 90 -19.96 -27.31 -10.36
C ASP A 90 -18.42 -27.23 -10.42
N GLU A 91 -17.90 -27.07 -11.63
CA GLU A 91 -16.47 -27.06 -11.89
C GLU A 91 -16.20 -26.29 -13.19
N ARG A 92 -15.20 -25.40 -13.13
CA ARG A 92 -14.83 -24.56 -14.26
C ARG A 92 -14.22 -25.35 -15.43
N SER A 93 -13.67 -26.53 -15.16
CA SER A 93 -13.03 -27.41 -16.14
C SER A 93 -13.47 -28.87 -15.94
N ALA A 94 -14.75 -29.14 -16.15
CA ALA A 94 -15.31 -30.47 -16.02
C ALA A 94 -15.01 -31.34 -17.26
N ARG A 95 -14.27 -32.43 -17.06
CA ARG A 95 -13.93 -33.38 -18.12
C ARG A 95 -15.16 -34.13 -18.62
N SER A 96 -15.39 -34.11 -19.94
CA SER A 96 -16.52 -34.81 -20.59
C SER A 96 -16.11 -36.17 -21.19
N TYR A 97 -15.26 -36.16 -22.21
CA TYR A 97 -14.67 -37.34 -22.86
C TYR A 97 -13.31 -36.97 -23.47
N GLY A 98 -12.38 -37.91 -23.51
CA GLY A 98 -11.04 -37.65 -24.06
C GLY A 98 -10.34 -36.48 -23.37
N LEU A 99 -9.92 -35.49 -24.16
CA LEU A 99 -9.28 -34.25 -23.71
C LEU A 99 -10.24 -33.03 -23.78
N HIS A 100 -11.56 -33.25 -23.78
CA HIS A 100 -12.57 -32.18 -23.81
C HIS A 100 -13.06 -31.80 -22.40
N PHE A 101 -12.99 -30.52 -22.09
CA PHE A 101 -13.36 -29.96 -20.79
C PHE A 101 -14.39 -28.85 -20.99
N TRP A 102 -15.36 -28.77 -20.10
CA TRP A 102 -16.45 -27.80 -20.19
C TRP A 102 -16.47 -26.94 -18.94
N GLU A 103 -16.85 -25.68 -19.11
CA GLU A 103 -17.37 -24.93 -17.99
C GLU A 103 -18.72 -25.53 -17.58
N TYR A 104 -18.78 -26.15 -16.40
CA TYR A 104 -19.96 -26.84 -15.92
C TYR A 104 -20.43 -26.23 -14.60
N PHE A 105 -21.48 -25.41 -14.67
CA PHE A 105 -22.09 -24.81 -13.49
C PHE A 105 -23.61 -25.06 -13.48
N ALA A 106 -24.04 -26.31 -13.29
CA ALA A 106 -25.46 -26.64 -13.37
C ALA A 106 -26.27 -26.08 -12.19
N HIS A 107 -25.69 -26.04 -10.99
CA HIS A 107 -26.34 -25.42 -9.84
C HIS A 107 -26.50 -23.91 -10.05
N ARG A 108 -25.48 -23.22 -10.57
CA ARG A 108 -25.56 -21.81 -10.95
C ARG A 108 -26.73 -21.54 -11.89
N GLU A 109 -26.78 -22.26 -13.02
CA GLU A 109 -27.78 -21.98 -14.07
C GLU A 109 -29.19 -22.38 -13.61
N LEU A 110 -29.33 -23.44 -12.80
CA LEU A 110 -30.59 -23.79 -12.16
C LEU A 110 -31.07 -22.68 -11.21
N GLY A 111 -30.17 -22.13 -10.40
CA GLY A 111 -30.46 -21.01 -9.50
C GLY A 111 -30.91 -19.75 -10.27
N ILE A 112 -30.25 -19.43 -11.38
CA ILE A 112 -30.64 -18.31 -12.26
C ILE A 112 -32.03 -18.53 -12.85
N VAL A 113 -32.36 -19.75 -13.29
CA VAL A 113 -33.69 -20.07 -13.79
C VAL A 113 -34.75 -19.93 -12.70
N TYR A 114 -34.46 -20.37 -11.47
CA TYR A 114 -35.37 -20.15 -10.33
C TYR A 114 -35.56 -18.67 -10.00
N TYR A 115 -34.50 -17.87 -10.05
CA TYR A 115 -34.58 -16.42 -9.88
C TYR A 115 -35.54 -15.80 -10.91
N ASN A 116 -35.40 -16.17 -12.19
CA ASN A 116 -36.28 -15.68 -13.26
C ASN A 116 -37.74 -16.13 -13.11
N GLN A 117 -38.00 -17.21 -12.38
CA GLN A 117 -39.36 -17.65 -12.01
C GLN A 117 -39.90 -16.98 -10.73
N GLY A 118 -39.13 -16.10 -10.08
CA GLY A 118 -39.50 -15.47 -8.80
C GLY A 118 -39.35 -16.40 -7.58
N LYS A 119 -38.71 -17.55 -7.73
CA LYS A 119 -38.48 -18.55 -6.68
C LYS A 119 -37.15 -18.27 -5.98
N TYR A 120 -37.10 -17.17 -5.22
CA TYR A 120 -35.85 -16.61 -4.72
C TYR A 120 -35.14 -17.49 -3.67
N GLU A 121 -35.88 -18.22 -2.83
CA GLU A 121 -35.29 -19.11 -1.82
C GLU A 121 -34.68 -20.36 -2.45
N GLU A 122 -35.38 -20.96 -3.42
CA GLU A 122 -34.83 -22.06 -4.22
C GLU A 122 -33.62 -21.60 -5.05
N ALA A 123 -33.70 -20.40 -5.63
CA ALA A 123 -32.58 -19.81 -6.36
C ALA A 123 -31.36 -19.64 -5.45
N LYS A 124 -31.54 -19.01 -4.28
CA LYS A 124 -30.49 -18.80 -3.28
C LYS A 124 -29.82 -20.12 -2.89
N LYS A 125 -30.61 -21.15 -2.57
CA LYS A 125 -30.09 -22.46 -2.19
C LYS A 125 -29.21 -23.09 -3.28
N GLU A 126 -29.63 -23.03 -4.54
CA GLU A 126 -28.86 -23.59 -5.66
C GLU A 126 -27.59 -22.75 -5.94
N LEU A 127 -27.66 -21.43 -5.82
CA LEU A 127 -26.50 -20.54 -5.97
C LEU A 127 -25.45 -20.74 -4.85
N GLU A 128 -25.89 -20.92 -3.60
CA GLU A 128 -25.02 -21.28 -2.48
C GLU A 128 -24.37 -22.66 -2.69
N ALA A 129 -25.12 -23.64 -3.19
CA ALA A 129 -24.59 -24.95 -3.55
C ALA A 129 -23.50 -24.83 -4.65
N SER A 130 -23.71 -24.00 -5.66
CA SER A 130 -22.72 -23.69 -6.69
C SER A 130 -21.43 -23.12 -6.08
N LEU A 131 -21.53 -22.04 -5.28
CA LEU A 131 -20.36 -21.40 -4.64
C LEU A 131 -19.60 -22.32 -3.69
N SER A 132 -20.28 -23.29 -3.06
CA SER A 132 -19.62 -24.28 -2.20
C SER A 132 -18.65 -25.21 -2.95
N THR A 133 -18.80 -25.30 -4.27
CA THR A 133 -17.99 -26.20 -5.12
C THR A 133 -17.04 -25.47 -6.05
N ALA A 134 -17.40 -24.29 -6.56
CA ALA A 134 -16.56 -23.47 -7.42
C ALA A 134 -16.91 -21.98 -7.31
N ASP A 135 -15.88 -21.12 -7.23
CA ASP A 135 -16.04 -19.66 -7.30
C ASP A 135 -16.59 -19.25 -8.68
N SER A 136 -17.58 -18.36 -8.72
CA SER A 136 -18.10 -17.76 -9.96
C SER A 136 -18.69 -16.38 -9.69
N ALA A 137 -18.21 -15.38 -10.43
CA ALA A 137 -18.72 -14.00 -10.34
C ALA A 137 -20.23 -13.93 -10.66
N ARG A 138 -20.67 -14.66 -11.70
CA ARG A 138 -22.08 -14.74 -12.08
C ARG A 138 -22.95 -15.33 -10.97
N THR A 139 -22.48 -16.35 -10.25
CA THR A 139 -23.22 -16.91 -9.10
C THR A 139 -23.37 -15.86 -7.98
N LYS A 140 -22.29 -15.13 -7.64
CA LYS A 140 -22.34 -14.07 -6.61
C LYS A 140 -23.30 -12.94 -7.00
N PHE A 141 -23.29 -12.53 -8.26
CA PHE A 141 -24.19 -11.51 -8.77
C PHE A 141 -25.66 -11.90 -8.60
N TYR A 142 -26.06 -13.10 -9.02
CA TYR A 142 -27.45 -13.55 -8.85
C TYR A 142 -27.79 -13.84 -7.39
N LEU A 143 -26.81 -14.18 -6.55
CA LEU A 143 -27.02 -14.34 -5.11
C LEU A 143 -27.35 -12.98 -4.46
N ASN A 144 -26.65 -11.91 -4.83
CA ASN A 144 -27.01 -10.54 -4.42
C ASN A 144 -28.44 -10.19 -4.86
N LYS A 145 -28.82 -10.48 -6.11
CA LYS A 145 -30.19 -10.24 -6.59
C LYS A 145 -31.25 -11.04 -5.83
N CYS A 146 -30.96 -12.30 -5.48
CA CYS A 146 -31.87 -13.12 -4.67
C CYS A 146 -32.01 -12.53 -3.26
N ASN A 147 -30.89 -12.18 -2.62
CA ASN A 147 -30.88 -11.57 -1.29
C ASN A 147 -31.65 -10.24 -1.30
N GLU A 148 -31.37 -9.36 -2.26
CA GLU A 148 -32.11 -8.11 -2.45
C GLU A 148 -33.63 -8.33 -2.57
N ALA A 149 -34.05 -9.27 -3.42
CA ALA A 149 -35.47 -9.57 -3.61
C ALA A 149 -36.12 -10.11 -2.33
N ILE A 150 -35.46 -11.03 -1.63
CA ILE A 150 -35.92 -11.59 -0.35
C ILE A 150 -36.07 -10.46 0.68
N LEU A 151 -35.06 -9.60 0.84
CA LEU A 151 -35.06 -8.51 1.80
C LEU A 151 -36.16 -7.49 1.52
N LYS A 152 -36.42 -7.17 0.25
CA LYS A 152 -37.53 -6.29 -0.16
C LYS A 152 -38.89 -6.89 0.18
N ILE A 153 -39.04 -8.21 0.03
CA ILE A 153 -40.28 -8.93 0.35
C ILE A 153 -40.50 -9.01 1.86
N THR A 154 -39.47 -9.41 2.62
CA THR A 154 -39.56 -9.62 4.06
C THR A 154 -39.49 -8.33 4.86
N LYS A 155 -38.98 -7.24 4.26
CA LYS A 155 -38.69 -5.95 4.92
C LYS A 155 -37.80 -6.14 6.16
N SER A 156 -36.85 -7.07 6.08
CA SER A 156 -36.00 -7.42 7.22
C SER A 156 -34.94 -6.37 7.54
N ASP A 157 -34.45 -5.66 6.55
CA ASP A 157 -33.44 -4.60 6.66
C ASP A 157 -34.05 -3.32 7.29
N GLN A 158 -33.48 -2.83 8.40
CA GLN A 158 -33.98 -1.64 9.11
C GLN A 158 -33.01 -0.45 9.05
N GLU A 159 -31.71 -0.65 9.19
CA GLU A 159 -30.70 0.41 9.27
C GLU A 159 -29.75 0.43 8.05
N PRO A 160 -29.20 1.60 7.66
CA PRO A 160 -28.16 1.67 6.65
C PRO A 160 -26.81 1.12 7.19
N PRO A 161 -25.85 0.77 6.31
CA PRO A 161 -24.53 0.31 6.71
C PRO A 161 -23.77 1.32 7.60
N GLN A 162 -22.93 0.85 8.52
CA GLN A 162 -22.17 1.68 9.46
C GLN A 162 -20.66 1.50 9.30
N PHE A 163 -19.91 2.60 9.36
CA PHE A 163 -18.44 2.60 9.32
C PHE A 163 -17.82 2.56 10.71
N LYS A 164 -16.90 1.62 10.94
CA LYS A 164 -15.97 1.62 12.07
C LYS A 164 -14.53 1.69 11.56
N ILE A 165 -13.90 2.85 11.74
CA ILE A 165 -12.50 3.09 11.39
C ILE A 165 -11.61 2.60 12.54
N SER A 166 -10.52 1.92 12.21
CA SER A 166 -9.60 1.30 13.16
C SER A 166 -8.17 1.79 13.04
N SER A 167 -7.79 2.39 11.91
CA SER A 167 -6.44 2.90 11.67
C SER A 167 -6.22 4.32 12.17
N HIS A 168 -7.24 5.18 12.11
CA HIS A 168 -7.12 6.62 12.38
C HIS A 168 -8.34 7.17 13.11
N ALA A 169 -8.14 8.21 13.90
CA ALA A 169 -9.18 8.98 14.57
C ALA A 169 -9.60 10.22 13.75
N ASP A 170 -10.80 10.72 14.01
CA ASP A 170 -11.27 11.97 13.40
C ASP A 170 -10.55 13.17 14.03
N GLY A 171 -9.95 14.02 13.19
CA GLY A 171 -9.08 15.11 13.59
C GLY A 171 -7.64 14.70 13.96
N GLU A 172 -7.22 13.48 13.62
CA GLU A 172 -5.86 13.00 13.93
C GLU A 172 -4.79 13.78 13.16
N PHE A 173 -3.65 14.03 13.83
CA PHE A 173 -2.46 14.63 13.26
C PHE A 173 -1.49 13.56 12.77
N VAL A 174 -1.02 13.70 11.53
CA VAL A 174 -0.03 12.80 10.93
C VAL A 174 1.04 13.60 10.20
N ASN A 175 2.24 13.05 10.09
CA ASN A 175 3.32 13.64 9.30
C ASN A 175 3.61 12.93 7.98
N THR A 176 2.82 11.90 7.65
CA THR A 176 3.02 11.10 6.43
C THR A 176 2.18 11.63 5.26
N PRO A 177 2.67 11.55 4.02
CA PRO A 177 1.94 12.01 2.83
C PRO A 177 0.84 11.03 2.38
N ILE A 178 0.84 9.82 2.90
CA ILE A 178 -0.15 8.78 2.60
C ILE A 178 -0.46 8.07 3.92
N ILE A 179 -1.74 7.91 4.21
CA ILE A 179 -2.19 7.08 5.32
C ILE A 179 -2.81 5.78 4.79
N ASN A 180 -2.61 4.67 5.48
CA ASN A 180 -3.31 3.43 5.18
C ASN A 180 -4.59 3.36 6.04
N LEU A 181 -5.72 3.76 5.45
CA LEU A 181 -7.01 3.80 6.13
C LEU A 181 -7.63 2.40 6.21
N LYS A 182 -7.79 1.88 7.42
CA LYS A 182 -8.37 0.56 7.71
C LYS A 182 -9.65 0.68 8.51
N GLY A 183 -10.65 -0.09 8.13
CA GLY A 183 -11.91 -0.16 8.86
C GLY A 183 -12.76 -1.34 8.46
N VAL A 184 -13.94 -1.40 9.08
CA VAL A 184 -14.99 -2.35 8.74
C VAL A 184 -16.28 -1.57 8.47
N VAL A 185 -16.99 -1.98 7.42
CA VAL A 185 -18.38 -1.59 7.18
C VAL A 185 -19.27 -2.75 7.63
N SER A 186 -20.21 -2.48 8.52
CA SER A 186 -21.13 -3.48 9.08
C SER A 186 -22.58 -3.08 8.90
N ASP A 187 -23.44 -4.06 8.68
CA ASP A 187 -24.89 -3.87 8.50
C ASP A 187 -25.68 -4.71 9.53
N ASP A 188 -26.92 -4.31 9.83
CA ASP A 188 -27.80 -4.99 10.80
C ASP A 188 -28.21 -6.38 10.29
N CYS A 189 -28.27 -6.52 8.98
CA CYS A 189 -28.84 -7.63 8.25
C CYS A 189 -27.74 -8.40 7.46
N CYS A 190 -27.95 -9.71 7.29
CA CYS A 190 -26.94 -10.58 6.67
C CYS A 190 -26.84 -10.30 5.17
N ALA A 191 -25.64 -9.95 4.69
CA ALA A 191 -25.31 -9.76 3.28
C ALA A 191 -25.95 -8.52 2.62
N ASN A 192 -25.84 -7.36 3.27
CA ASN A 192 -26.43 -6.11 2.79
C ASN A 192 -25.44 -5.17 2.10
N CYS A 193 -24.24 -5.01 2.65
CA CYS A 193 -23.32 -4.03 2.09
C CYS A 193 -22.74 -4.55 0.78
N ASN A 194 -23.01 -3.85 -0.33
CA ASN A 194 -22.57 -4.25 -1.68
C ASN A 194 -21.72 -3.17 -2.36
N ASN A 195 -21.56 -2.01 -1.75
CA ASN A 195 -20.93 -0.86 -2.37
C ASN A 195 -20.29 0.02 -1.29
N ILE A 196 -19.00 0.30 -1.46
CA ILE A 196 -18.21 1.18 -0.60
C ILE A 196 -17.43 2.13 -1.51
N LEU A 197 -17.46 3.42 -1.22
CA LEU A 197 -16.65 4.44 -1.88
C LEU A 197 -15.77 5.15 -0.86
N ILE A 198 -14.49 5.28 -1.17
CA ILE A 198 -13.52 6.05 -0.38
C ILE A 198 -12.94 7.13 -1.29
N GLN A 199 -13.15 8.39 -0.95
CA GLN A 199 -12.86 9.55 -1.83
C GLN A 199 -13.44 9.39 -3.25
N GLY A 200 -14.63 8.79 -3.36
CA GLY A 200 -15.28 8.51 -4.65
C GLY A 200 -14.73 7.29 -5.41
N LYS A 201 -13.63 6.66 -4.96
CA LYS A 201 -13.14 5.39 -5.49
C LYS A 201 -14.03 4.25 -5.00
N LYS A 202 -14.75 3.61 -5.92
CA LYS A 202 -15.59 2.43 -5.64
C LYS A 202 -14.72 1.20 -5.39
N LEU A 203 -14.84 0.59 -4.22
CA LEU A 203 -14.16 -0.66 -3.91
C LEU A 203 -14.79 -1.83 -4.68
N PHE A 204 -13.99 -2.85 -4.97
CA PHE A 204 -14.47 -4.05 -5.67
C PHE A 204 -15.08 -5.04 -4.67
N ILE A 205 -16.41 -5.18 -4.71
CA ILE A 205 -17.21 -6.08 -3.86
C ILE A 205 -18.12 -6.89 -4.79
N GLU A 206 -17.90 -8.20 -4.87
CA GLU A 206 -18.69 -9.09 -5.74
C GLU A 206 -19.94 -9.65 -5.05
N LEU A 207 -19.80 -10.01 -3.77
CA LEU A 207 -20.85 -10.60 -2.97
C LEU A 207 -21.06 -9.70 -1.76
N ALA A 208 -22.31 -9.33 -1.51
CA ALA A 208 -22.64 -8.55 -0.34
C ALA A 208 -22.38 -9.38 0.92
N GLU A 209 -21.77 -8.75 1.92
CA GLU A 209 -21.43 -9.40 3.18
C GLU A 209 -21.92 -8.55 4.35
N LYS A 210 -22.10 -9.19 5.51
CA LYS A 210 -22.49 -8.49 6.73
C LYS A 210 -21.39 -7.56 7.23
N ASN A 211 -20.13 -7.97 7.09
CA ASN A 211 -18.96 -7.20 7.51
C ASN A 211 -17.96 -7.18 6.36
N ILE A 212 -17.61 -5.99 5.87
CA ILE A 212 -16.61 -5.81 4.82
C ILE A 212 -15.44 -5.03 5.41
N ASN A 213 -14.30 -5.70 5.53
CA ASN A 213 -13.05 -5.05 5.90
C ASN A 213 -12.45 -4.35 4.68
N PHE A 214 -11.92 -3.15 4.87
CA PHE A 214 -11.19 -2.42 3.84
C PHE A 214 -9.87 -1.90 4.36
N SER A 215 -8.92 -1.70 3.45
CA SER A 215 -7.60 -1.10 3.69
C SER A 215 -7.21 -0.35 2.42
N GLU A 216 -7.25 0.97 2.46
CA GLU A 216 -6.96 1.82 1.31
C GLU A 216 -5.88 2.85 1.65
N ASP A 217 -4.93 3.02 0.74
CA ASP A 217 -3.96 4.11 0.81
C ASP A 217 -4.61 5.41 0.36
N VAL A 218 -4.64 6.40 1.24
CA VAL A 218 -5.24 7.71 1.01
C VAL A 218 -4.13 8.77 0.99
N PRO A 219 -3.84 9.41 -0.16
CA PRO A 219 -2.87 10.49 -0.21
C PRO A 219 -3.41 11.75 0.47
N LEU A 220 -2.53 12.47 1.17
CA LEU A 220 -2.83 13.66 1.94
C LEU A 220 -2.06 14.87 1.43
N GLN A 221 -2.74 16.01 1.32
CA GLN A 221 -2.13 17.32 1.14
C GLN A 221 -1.70 17.90 2.50
N PRO A 222 -0.72 18.82 2.55
CA PRO A 222 -0.42 19.55 3.79
C PRO A 222 -1.68 20.26 4.33
N GLY A 223 -1.86 20.24 5.65
CA GLY A 223 -3.03 20.80 6.33
C GLY A 223 -4.21 19.83 6.43
N GLU A 224 -5.43 20.37 6.51
CA GLU A 224 -6.64 19.59 6.71
C GLU A 224 -7.05 18.79 5.46
N ASN A 225 -7.31 17.49 5.62
CA ASN A 225 -7.81 16.60 4.58
C ASN A 225 -9.13 15.98 5.01
N VAL A 226 -10.19 16.21 4.23
CA VAL A 226 -11.51 15.59 4.47
C VAL A 226 -11.66 14.36 3.58
N ILE A 227 -11.66 13.19 4.20
CA ILE A 227 -11.79 11.89 3.54
C ILE A 227 -13.26 11.48 3.55
N SER A 228 -13.90 11.48 2.38
CA SER A 228 -15.31 11.08 2.26
C SER A 228 -15.44 9.57 2.13
N LEU A 229 -16.31 8.99 2.96
CA LEU A 229 -16.64 7.58 3.03
C LEU A 229 -18.12 7.40 2.77
N GLU A 230 -18.48 6.55 1.80
CA GLU A 230 -19.86 6.25 1.46
C GLU A 230 -20.05 4.74 1.39
N ALA A 231 -21.14 4.22 1.94
CA ALA A 231 -21.49 2.82 1.83
C ALA A 231 -22.98 2.68 1.52
N SER A 232 -23.35 1.66 0.75
CA SER A 232 -24.74 1.32 0.51
C SER A 232 -25.03 -0.18 0.59
N ASP A 233 -26.29 -0.38 0.94
CA ASP A 233 -27.18 -1.50 0.82
C ASP A 233 -27.47 -2.24 -0.50
N LEU A 234 -27.84 -3.53 -0.44
CA LEU A 234 -28.65 -4.18 -1.47
C LEU A 234 -30.05 -3.58 -1.60
N THR A 235 -30.66 -3.07 -0.52
CA THR A 235 -32.00 -2.45 -0.55
C THR A 235 -31.95 -0.96 -0.93
N GLY A 236 -30.75 -0.38 -0.98
CA GLY A 236 -30.46 0.96 -1.44
C GLY A 236 -30.34 2.01 -0.33
N LYS A 237 -30.35 1.62 0.95
CA LYS A 237 -30.03 2.58 2.02
C LYS A 237 -28.54 2.85 2.01
N SER A 238 -28.16 4.06 2.44
CA SER A 238 -26.78 4.52 2.32
C SER A 238 -26.37 5.37 3.51
N THR A 239 -25.09 5.28 3.85
CA THR A 239 -24.44 6.12 4.86
C THR A 239 -23.31 6.89 4.21
N LYS A 240 -23.20 8.18 4.56
CA LYS A 240 -22.07 9.04 4.23
C LYS A 240 -21.42 9.52 5.52
N LYS A 241 -20.11 9.38 5.61
CA LYS A 241 -19.28 9.81 6.75
C LYS A 241 -18.05 10.52 6.21
N ASN A 242 -17.65 11.61 6.85
CA ASN A 242 -16.36 12.23 6.59
C ASN A 242 -15.42 11.90 7.75
N LEU A 243 -14.14 11.71 7.44
CA LEU A 243 -13.05 11.59 8.38
C LEU A 243 -12.06 12.70 8.08
N THR A 244 -11.79 13.57 9.04
CA THR A 244 -10.78 14.62 8.91
C THR A 244 -9.45 14.10 9.43
N VAL A 245 -8.39 14.28 8.64
CA VAL A 245 -7.00 14.01 9.05
C VAL A 245 -6.18 15.24 8.72
N ILE A 246 -5.36 15.69 9.65
CA ILE A 246 -4.54 16.90 9.50
C ILE A 246 -3.10 16.46 9.27
N ARG A 247 -2.57 16.79 8.10
CA ARG A 247 -1.18 16.50 7.78
C ARG A 247 -0.32 17.69 8.15
N ASP A 248 0.46 17.52 9.20
CA ASP A 248 1.46 18.49 9.63
C ASP A 248 2.86 18.04 9.19
N ILE A 249 3.54 18.93 8.48
CA ILE A 249 4.88 18.67 7.93
C ILE A 249 5.96 19.51 8.63
N HIS A 250 5.58 20.35 9.59
CA HIS A 250 6.49 21.27 10.25
C HIS A 250 6.96 20.64 11.57
N PRO A 251 8.28 20.49 11.79
CA PRO A 251 8.78 20.05 13.07
C PRO A 251 8.73 21.16 14.13
N PRO A 252 8.66 20.79 15.42
CA PRO A 252 8.63 21.74 16.51
C PRO A 252 9.95 22.51 16.61
N ILE A 253 9.87 23.77 16.97
CA ILE A 253 11.01 24.67 17.12
C ILE A 253 11.47 24.67 18.58
N LEU A 254 12.76 24.48 18.82
CA LEU A 254 13.37 24.63 20.15
C LEU A 254 14.31 25.84 20.14
N TYR A 255 14.29 26.62 21.21
CA TYR A 255 15.17 27.75 21.48
C TYR A 255 15.86 27.54 22.83
N LEU A 256 17.17 27.78 22.91
CA LEU A 256 17.89 27.87 24.18
C LEU A 256 18.07 29.34 24.55
N ASP A 257 17.56 29.73 25.71
CA ASP A 257 17.64 31.08 26.25
C ASP A 257 18.94 31.28 27.04
N ASP A 258 19.31 30.29 27.86
CA ASP A 258 20.50 30.35 28.71
C ASP A 258 20.98 28.94 29.07
N VAL A 259 22.30 28.77 29.17
CA VAL A 259 22.92 27.54 29.67
C VAL A 259 23.99 27.93 30.69
N ARG A 260 23.76 27.61 31.96
CA ARG A 260 24.67 27.92 33.07
C ARG A 260 25.26 26.66 33.66
N ILE A 261 26.57 26.53 33.60
CA ILE A 261 27.26 25.48 34.35
C ILE A 261 27.51 25.95 35.77
N HIS A 262 27.16 25.12 36.74
CA HIS A 262 27.55 25.31 38.12
C HIS A 262 27.97 23.98 38.76
N GLN A 263 28.66 24.07 39.90
CA GLN A 263 29.01 22.92 40.73
C GLN A 263 28.03 22.80 41.90
N LYS A 264 27.48 21.61 42.11
CA LYS A 264 26.61 21.27 43.25
C LYS A 264 26.98 19.87 43.73
N ASP A 265 27.29 19.73 45.02
CA ASP A 265 27.69 18.46 45.66
C ASP A 265 28.82 17.71 44.94
N GLY A 266 29.79 18.43 44.37
CA GLY A 266 30.94 17.87 43.64
C GLY A 266 30.64 17.38 42.22
N LYS A 267 29.40 17.53 41.74
CA LYS A 267 28.99 17.26 40.36
C LYS A 267 28.85 18.56 39.56
N GLN A 268 29.17 18.50 38.27
CA GLN A 268 28.84 19.60 37.35
C GLN A 268 27.39 19.47 36.91
N ILE A 269 26.65 20.56 37.04
CA ILE A 269 25.25 20.68 36.64
C ILE A 269 25.16 21.79 35.60
N ALA A 270 24.42 21.54 34.52
CA ALA A 270 23.99 22.56 33.57
C ALA A 270 22.53 22.92 33.87
N SER A 271 22.28 24.16 34.29
CA SER A 271 20.94 24.76 34.31
C SER A 271 20.64 25.28 32.90
N VAL A 272 19.65 24.69 32.25
CA VAL A 272 19.28 24.97 30.86
C VAL A 272 17.89 25.59 30.84
N LYS A 273 17.81 26.80 30.28
CA LYS A 273 16.55 27.51 30.03
C LYS A 273 16.28 27.57 28.55
N GLY A 274 15.03 27.39 28.15
CA GLY A 274 14.64 27.51 26.76
C GLY A 274 13.13 27.54 26.54
N THR A 275 12.77 27.73 25.27
CA THR A 275 11.38 27.74 24.80
C THR A 275 11.22 26.70 23.69
N VAL A 276 10.12 25.96 23.71
CA VAL A 276 9.69 25.09 22.60
C VAL A 276 8.40 25.63 22.00
N VAL A 277 8.26 25.62 20.68
CA VAL A 277 7.10 26.17 19.95
C VAL A 277 6.70 25.24 18.80
N ASP A 278 5.41 25.04 18.59
CA ASP A 278 4.85 24.29 17.47
C ASP A 278 3.56 24.93 16.94
N ASP A 279 3.29 24.81 15.63
CA ASP A 279 2.10 25.41 15.00
C ASP A 279 0.81 24.63 15.26
N TYR A 280 0.91 23.33 15.56
CA TYR A 280 -0.22 22.47 15.88
C TYR A 280 -0.25 22.06 17.36
N GLY A 281 0.83 21.48 17.85
CA GLY A 281 1.06 21.28 19.27
C GLY A 281 2.26 20.39 19.59
N LEU A 282 2.85 20.65 20.75
CA LEU A 282 3.95 19.91 21.34
C LEU A 282 3.44 18.65 22.04
N LYS A 283 4.25 17.58 22.02
CA LYS A 283 3.93 16.30 22.65
C LYS A 283 4.99 15.85 23.66
N GLU A 284 6.25 15.82 23.26
CA GLU A 284 7.35 15.33 24.11
C GLU A 284 8.59 16.23 24.00
N LEU A 285 9.28 16.46 25.12
CA LEU A 285 10.57 17.13 25.20
C LEU A 285 11.53 16.26 26.01
N TYR A 286 12.73 16.03 25.50
CA TYR A 286 13.80 15.30 26.18
C TYR A 286 15.08 16.11 26.22
N ILE A 287 15.75 16.06 27.37
CA ILE A 287 17.10 16.58 27.58
C ILE A 287 17.98 15.46 28.16
N ASN A 288 19.07 15.10 27.48
CA ASN A 288 19.94 13.96 27.83
C ASN A 288 19.14 12.68 28.14
N ASP A 289 18.21 12.34 27.25
CA ASP A 289 17.29 11.19 27.36
C ASP A 289 16.35 11.23 28.57
N THR A 290 16.31 12.34 29.32
CA THR A 290 15.36 12.58 30.41
C THR A 290 14.19 13.40 29.87
N GLU A 291 12.97 12.90 30.06
CA GLU A 291 11.75 13.61 29.65
C GLU A 291 11.50 14.82 30.53
N VAL A 292 11.27 15.97 29.89
CA VAL A 292 10.88 17.23 30.52
C VAL A 292 9.40 17.43 30.24
N HIS A 293 8.65 17.72 31.29
CA HIS A 293 7.20 17.85 31.17
C HIS A 293 6.83 19.12 30.42
N ILE A 294 5.92 18.99 29.45
CA ILE A 294 5.39 20.13 28.69
C ILE A 294 4.10 20.61 29.36
N HIS A 295 4.05 21.89 29.74
CA HIS A 295 2.92 22.50 30.42
C HIS A 295 1.91 23.15 29.48
N SER A 296 2.34 23.49 28.27
CA SER A 296 1.55 24.27 27.31
C SER A 296 1.57 23.62 25.93
N HIS A 297 0.41 23.67 25.25
CA HIS A 297 0.21 22.90 24.04
C HIS A 297 1.00 23.42 22.83
N ARG A 298 1.18 24.73 22.66
CA ARG A 298 1.82 25.31 21.45
C ARG A 298 3.14 26.00 21.71
N GLU A 299 3.34 26.52 22.92
CA GLU A 299 4.56 27.20 23.30
C GLU A 299 4.79 26.94 24.78
N ASP A 300 5.93 26.36 25.14
CA ASP A 300 6.28 26.07 26.52
C ASP A 300 7.70 26.52 26.85
N HIS A 301 7.89 26.91 28.12
CA HIS A 301 9.17 27.36 28.64
C HIS A 301 9.66 26.36 29.68
N PHE A 302 10.92 25.96 29.59
CA PHE A 302 11.53 25.02 30.53
C PHE A 302 12.78 25.62 31.19
N ASP A 303 13.06 25.15 32.40
CA ASP A 303 14.22 25.52 33.22
C ASP A 303 14.65 24.30 34.02
N GLU A 304 15.64 23.57 33.49
CA GLU A 304 15.99 22.23 33.98
C GLU A 304 17.46 22.13 34.39
N ASP A 305 17.70 21.46 35.51
CA ASP A 305 19.04 21.17 36.03
C ASP A 305 19.48 19.77 35.61
N ILE A 306 20.47 19.69 34.71
CA ILE A 306 20.97 18.42 34.17
C ILE A 306 22.39 18.14 34.67
N ALA A 307 22.60 16.94 35.22
CA ALA A 307 23.93 16.48 35.57
C ALA A 307 24.75 16.15 34.30
N LEU A 308 25.95 16.73 34.17
CA LEU A 308 26.82 16.47 33.03
C LEU A 308 27.60 15.16 33.25
N THR A 309 27.25 14.10 32.52
CA THR A 309 27.89 12.77 32.62
C THR A 309 28.82 12.44 31.45
N ASP A 310 28.63 13.06 30.27
CA ASP A 310 29.34 12.71 29.03
C ASP A 310 29.96 13.94 28.32
N GLY A 311 31.28 14.15 28.49
CA GLY A 311 32.07 15.06 27.65
C GLY A 311 31.54 16.50 27.55
N ASN A 312 30.75 16.95 28.53
CA ASN A 312 30.04 18.23 28.57
C ASN A 312 29.12 18.47 27.35
N LYS A 313 28.44 17.43 26.85
CA LYS A 313 27.40 17.57 25.81
C LYS A 313 26.01 17.48 26.43
N ILE A 314 25.09 18.28 25.90
CA ILE A 314 23.66 18.22 26.22
C ILE A 314 22.92 17.92 24.92
N SER A 315 22.16 16.84 24.87
CA SER A 315 21.31 16.50 23.73
C SER A 315 19.85 16.86 24.00
N PHE A 316 19.18 17.36 22.97
CA PHE A 316 17.78 17.73 22.99
C PHE A 316 17.01 16.94 21.94
N LYS A 317 15.78 16.57 22.27
CA LYS A 317 14.79 16.03 21.32
C LYS A 317 13.42 16.60 21.65
N VAL A 318 12.73 17.15 20.67
CA VAL A 318 11.35 17.64 20.77
C VAL A 318 10.50 16.92 19.73
N VAL A 319 9.31 16.48 20.13
CA VAL A 319 8.35 15.81 19.26
C VAL A 319 7.00 16.53 19.36
N ASP A 320 6.37 16.81 18.22
CA ASP A 320 5.03 17.38 18.16
C ASP A 320 3.93 16.29 18.22
N ILE A 321 2.67 16.71 18.13
CA ILE A 321 1.52 15.80 18.11
C ILE A 321 1.38 14.98 16.83
N ALA A 322 1.97 15.43 15.71
CA ALA A 322 1.99 14.73 14.43
C ALA A 322 3.14 13.71 14.32
N GLY A 323 4.06 13.71 15.29
CA GLY A 323 5.27 12.90 15.32
C GLY A 323 6.48 13.51 14.58
N ASN A 324 6.44 14.77 14.13
CA ASN A 324 7.64 15.44 13.64
C ASN A 324 8.60 15.68 14.80
N GLU A 325 9.90 15.67 14.48
CA GLU A 325 10.94 15.66 15.49
C GLU A 325 12.04 16.69 15.21
N THR A 326 12.45 17.40 16.24
CA THR A 326 13.62 18.26 16.25
C THR A 326 14.64 17.73 17.25
N ARG A 327 15.89 17.51 16.80
CA ARG A 327 17.03 17.14 17.66
C ARG A 327 18.11 18.20 17.65
N GLY A 328 18.82 18.35 18.76
CA GLY A 328 19.98 19.22 18.89
C GLY A 328 21.02 18.67 19.85
N LYS A 329 22.27 19.13 19.73
CA LYS A 329 23.33 18.87 20.73
C LYS A 329 24.08 20.16 21.02
N GLN A 330 24.15 20.55 22.28
CA GLN A 330 24.96 21.66 22.76
C GLN A 330 26.24 21.11 23.39
N GLN A 331 27.39 21.48 22.83
CA GLN A 331 28.68 21.30 23.52
C GLN A 331 28.85 22.45 24.51
N VAL A 332 29.20 22.11 25.75
CA VAL A 332 29.48 23.10 26.79
C VAL A 332 30.98 23.15 27.04
N ASP A 333 31.59 24.32 26.87
CA ASP A 333 33.02 24.50 27.12
C ASP A 333 33.28 24.76 28.61
N THR A 334 33.89 23.79 29.28
CA THR A 334 34.28 23.91 30.69
C THR A 334 35.64 24.59 30.89
N LYS A 335 36.38 24.94 29.82
CA LYS A 335 37.73 25.53 29.91
C LYS A 335 37.74 27.05 30.10
N ALA A 336 36.61 27.74 29.96
CA ALA A 336 36.53 29.19 30.17
C ALA A 336 36.60 29.64 31.66
N SER A 337 36.78 28.71 32.61
CA SER A 337 36.64 28.97 34.05
C SER A 337 37.95 28.87 34.85
N LEU A 338 38.98 29.60 34.42
CA LEU A 338 40.23 29.75 35.16
C LEU A 338 40.47 31.18 35.66
N TRP A 339 39.44 31.92 36.08
CA TRP A 339 39.65 33.11 36.93
C TRP A 339 38.54 33.25 37.99
N PRO A 340 38.87 33.56 39.26
CA PRO A 340 37.91 33.56 40.35
C PRO A 340 37.22 34.93 40.47
N GLU A 341 35.89 34.99 40.38
CA GLU A 341 35.15 36.09 41.00
C GLU A 341 33.93 35.61 41.80
N GLY A 342 33.87 36.10 43.05
CA GLY A 342 32.64 36.36 43.81
C GLY A 342 31.80 35.18 44.29
N THR A 343 32.13 34.63 45.46
CA THR A 343 31.19 33.80 46.24
C THR A 343 30.04 34.63 46.80
N GLN A 344 28.81 34.39 46.33
CA GLN A 344 27.60 34.56 47.12
C GLN A 344 26.61 33.43 46.80
N ASN A 345 26.18 32.71 47.86
CA ASN A 345 25.24 31.58 47.91
C ASN A 345 25.68 30.27 47.24
N ASN A 346 26.42 29.39 47.95
CA ASN A 346 26.64 27.92 47.77
C ASN A 346 26.66 27.29 46.35
N VAL A 347 26.74 28.09 45.29
CA VAL A 347 26.64 27.73 43.88
C VAL A 347 27.75 28.52 43.19
N LYS A 348 28.71 27.80 42.61
CA LYS A 348 29.86 28.38 41.91
C LYS A 348 29.56 28.32 40.40
N TYR A 349 29.32 29.46 39.77
CA TYR A 349 29.02 29.56 38.33
C TYR A 349 30.31 29.51 37.51
N VAL A 350 30.32 28.71 36.44
CA VAL A 350 31.54 28.33 35.70
C VAL A 350 31.53 28.84 34.25
N TYR A 351 30.36 29.13 33.67
CA TYR A 351 30.20 29.65 32.31
C TYR A 351 28.85 30.37 32.15
N HIS A 352 28.82 31.41 31.31
CA HIS A 352 27.61 32.17 31.01
C HIS A 352 27.57 32.58 29.53
N SER A 353 26.57 32.10 28.78
CA SER A 353 26.29 32.60 27.44
C SER A 353 25.25 33.72 27.51
N THR A 354 25.66 34.97 27.74
CA THR A 354 24.71 36.09 27.73
C THR A 354 24.42 36.60 26.31
N ASN A 355 23.12 36.75 26.04
CA ASN A 355 22.47 37.53 24.98
C ASN A 355 22.52 37.00 23.53
N LYS A 356 21.58 36.09 23.22
CA LYS A 356 20.66 35.99 22.04
C LYS A 356 20.44 34.52 21.65
N PRO A 357 19.20 34.11 21.29
CA PRO A 357 18.75 32.71 21.33
C PRO A 357 19.57 31.79 20.42
N ILE A 358 19.85 30.60 20.95
CA ILE A 358 20.90 29.69 20.48
C ILE A 358 20.31 28.40 19.86
N LEU A 359 19.11 28.41 19.28
CA LEU A 359 18.65 27.28 18.46
C LEU A 359 17.44 27.69 17.61
N MET A 360 17.40 27.29 16.34
CA MET A 360 16.20 27.38 15.50
C MET A 360 16.07 26.19 14.59
N ALA A 361 14.82 25.90 14.30
CA ALA A 361 14.43 24.76 13.52
C ALA A 361 13.03 25.04 13.01
N ALA A 362 12.88 25.96 12.05
CA ALA A 362 11.56 26.31 11.53
C ALA A 362 11.59 26.60 10.02
N SER A 363 10.73 25.92 9.29
CA SER A 363 10.35 26.29 7.93
C SER A 363 9.14 27.24 7.98
N LYS A 364 9.36 28.51 7.59
CA LYS A 364 8.41 29.50 7.05
C LYS A 364 7.24 30.01 7.93
N PHE A 365 7.54 30.98 8.80
CA PHE A 365 6.68 32.11 9.19
C PHE A 365 7.41 33.45 9.09
N ASP A 366 6.84 34.39 8.32
CA ASP A 366 7.32 35.77 8.32
C ASP A 366 6.84 36.57 9.54
N LYS A 367 7.58 37.65 9.80
CA LYS A 367 7.43 38.55 10.95
C LYS A 367 6.07 39.29 11.00
N SER A 368 5.32 39.31 9.90
CA SER A 368 3.98 39.92 9.84
C SER A 368 2.88 38.94 10.27
N SER A 369 3.09 37.65 10.01
CA SER A 369 2.17 36.56 10.34
C SER A 369 2.18 36.23 11.84
N ILE A 370 3.36 36.32 12.49
CA ILE A 370 3.51 36.19 13.95
C ILE A 370 2.79 37.33 14.68
N LYS A 371 2.78 38.54 14.11
CA LYS A 371 2.14 39.71 14.72
C LYS A 371 0.61 39.69 14.57
N SER A 372 0.06 39.07 13.51
CA SER A 372 -1.40 38.88 13.38
C SER A 372 -1.93 37.74 14.24
N LEU A 373 -1.14 36.67 14.44
CA LEU A 373 -1.52 35.54 15.30
C LEU A 373 -1.66 35.94 16.78
N LEU A 374 -0.78 36.84 17.24
CA LEU A 374 -0.77 37.38 18.60
C LEU A 374 -1.80 38.50 18.80
N ALA A 375 -2.22 39.19 17.73
CA ALA A 375 -3.17 40.31 17.81
C ALA A 375 -4.64 39.89 17.64
N SER A 376 -4.93 38.67 17.16
CA SER A 376 -6.30 38.21 16.90
C SER A 376 -6.97 37.47 18.07
N GLN A 377 -6.39 37.48 19.27
CA GLN A 377 -6.98 36.83 20.45
C GLN A 377 -7.43 37.77 21.58
N ASP A 378 -7.27 39.09 21.41
CA ASP A 378 -7.91 40.07 22.28
C ASP A 378 -8.84 40.95 21.46
N ILE A 379 -10.16 40.69 21.56
CA ILE A 379 -11.21 41.66 21.93
C ILE A 379 -12.60 41.16 21.47
N ASP A 380 -13.50 41.04 22.45
CA ASP A 380 -14.90 41.52 22.42
C ASP A 380 -15.20 41.95 23.88
N VAL A 381 -15.86 43.05 24.27
CA VAL A 381 -16.89 43.92 23.69
C VAL A 381 -16.76 45.32 24.36
N SER A 382 -17.03 46.41 23.62
CA SER A 382 -17.97 47.51 23.97
C SER A 382 -17.57 48.96 23.63
N GLN A 383 -18.39 49.53 22.73
CA GLN A 383 -18.98 50.87 22.67
C GLN A 383 -18.29 52.09 21.99
N SER A 384 -19.02 52.53 20.94
CA SER A 384 -19.39 53.89 20.50
C SER A 384 -18.42 54.76 19.69
N SER A 385 -18.92 55.09 18.49
CA SER A 385 -18.53 56.09 17.46
C SER A 385 -18.64 57.55 17.93
N PRO A 386 -18.41 58.61 17.11
CA PRO A 386 -17.78 58.67 15.77
C PRO A 386 -16.80 59.89 15.54
N GLN A 387 -16.30 59.98 14.31
CA GLN A 387 -16.01 61.19 13.48
C GLN A 387 -14.57 61.73 13.29
N ASP A 388 -14.30 61.88 11.98
CA ASP A 388 -13.58 62.92 11.23
C ASP A 388 -12.04 63.04 11.28
N SER A 389 -11.46 62.78 10.10
CA SER A 389 -10.22 63.34 9.56
C SER A 389 -10.27 64.89 9.53
N PRO A 390 -9.14 65.65 9.50
CA PRO A 390 -8.11 65.50 8.45
C PRO A 390 -6.64 65.76 8.88
N GLU A 391 -5.73 65.33 7.99
CA GLU A 391 -4.35 65.84 7.76
C GLU A 391 -4.32 67.37 7.46
N PRO A 392 -3.17 68.05 7.24
CA PRO A 392 -1.74 67.76 7.54
C PRO A 392 -0.99 69.01 8.13
N ASP A 393 0.35 68.90 8.18
CA ASP A 393 1.35 69.96 7.92
C ASP A 393 2.26 70.51 9.05
N GLU A 394 3.55 70.38 8.73
CA GLU A 394 4.62 71.38 8.80
C GLU A 394 5.39 71.71 10.11
N ASN A 395 6.68 71.35 10.01
CA ASN A 395 7.88 72.17 10.20
C ASN A 395 8.43 72.53 11.60
N ASN A 396 9.70 72.13 11.74
CA ASN A 396 10.87 72.86 12.24
C ASN A 396 10.90 73.47 13.65
N GLY A 397 11.95 73.06 14.38
CA GLY A 397 12.53 73.75 15.52
C GLY A 397 13.93 73.20 15.79
N GLU A 398 14.93 74.03 15.50
CA GLU A 398 16.37 73.76 15.44
C GLU A 398 17.08 73.57 16.79
N GLU A 399 18.25 72.91 16.67
CA GLU A 399 19.52 73.00 17.40
C GLU A 399 19.57 73.32 18.91
N GLU A 400 20.25 72.43 19.64
CA GLU A 400 21.41 72.78 20.48
C GLU A 400 22.38 71.59 20.64
N LYS A 401 23.67 71.83 20.35
CA LYS A 401 24.88 71.06 20.73
C LYS A 401 25.90 72.11 21.20
N PRO A 402 26.83 71.87 22.15
CA PRO A 402 27.84 70.79 22.12
C PRO A 402 28.07 70.18 23.54
N GLU A 403 28.91 69.20 23.87
CA GLU A 403 30.32 68.97 23.52
C GLU A 403 30.81 67.60 24.07
N GLN A 404 31.42 66.82 23.17
CA GLN A 404 32.56 65.88 23.30
C GLN A 404 32.75 64.94 24.52
N THR A 405 32.71 63.63 24.23
CA THR A 405 33.79 62.68 24.60
C THR A 405 34.13 61.77 23.41
N LEU A 406 35.41 61.37 23.35
CA LEU A 406 36.17 60.83 22.22
C LEU A 406 35.66 59.50 21.58
N PRO A 407 36.05 59.19 20.33
CA PRO A 407 35.50 58.08 19.55
C PRO A 407 36.17 56.74 19.89
N GLN A 408 35.37 55.72 20.22
CA GLN A 408 35.80 54.33 20.04
C GLN A 408 35.34 53.86 18.66
N SER A 409 36.32 53.78 17.76
CA SER A 409 36.27 53.02 16.51
C SER A 409 35.73 51.61 16.77
N THR A 410 34.49 51.33 16.34
CA THR A 410 34.08 49.96 16.08
C THR A 410 34.68 49.57 14.73
N ALA A 411 35.80 48.85 14.78
CA ALA A 411 36.35 48.23 13.59
C ALA A 411 35.24 47.39 12.91
N LYS A 412 35.06 47.59 11.61
CA LYS A 412 34.14 46.78 10.80
C LYS A 412 34.63 45.34 10.87
N ASP A 413 33.76 44.42 11.28
CA ASP A 413 34.10 43.01 11.37
C ASP A 413 34.40 42.49 9.97
N THR A 414 35.50 41.78 9.84
CA THR A 414 36.00 41.21 8.59
C THR A 414 36.09 39.68 8.66
N VAL A 415 35.70 39.09 9.80
CA VAL A 415 35.70 37.65 10.01
C VAL A 415 34.35 37.11 9.56
N PRO A 416 34.29 36.12 8.66
CA PRO A 416 33.04 35.51 8.22
C PRO A 416 32.56 34.43 9.21
N PRO A 417 31.26 34.09 9.21
CA PRO A 417 30.67 33.12 10.12
C PRO A 417 31.27 31.72 9.90
N THR A 418 31.47 30.95 10.97
CA THR A 418 31.82 29.52 10.86
C THR A 418 30.56 28.67 10.75
N ILE A 419 30.59 27.59 9.96
CA ILE A 419 29.44 26.69 9.76
C ILE A 419 29.90 25.25 9.97
N HIS A 420 29.16 24.50 10.77
CA HIS A 420 29.30 23.05 10.91
C HIS A 420 27.99 22.37 10.53
N THR A 421 28.09 21.25 9.84
CA THR A 421 26.94 20.44 9.43
C THR A 421 27.29 18.97 9.57
N ASP A 422 26.31 18.15 9.96
CA ASP A 422 26.45 16.69 9.95
C ASP A 422 26.32 16.07 8.53
N ILE A 423 25.91 16.88 7.55
CA ILE A 423 25.72 16.45 6.17
C ILE A 423 27.04 16.01 5.52
N LYS A 424 27.02 14.81 4.95
CA LYS A 424 28.17 14.19 4.26
C LYS A 424 27.70 13.62 2.94
N SER A 425 28.65 13.38 2.02
CA SER A 425 28.31 12.66 0.80
C SER A 425 27.89 11.24 1.12
N VAL A 426 26.67 10.89 0.73
CA VAL A 426 26.03 9.63 1.08
C VAL A 426 25.01 9.24 0.01
N ILE A 427 24.71 7.95 -0.06
CA ILE A 427 23.57 7.42 -0.80
C ILE A 427 22.43 7.25 0.20
N VAL A 428 21.28 7.89 -0.04
CA VAL A 428 20.09 7.77 0.81
C VAL A 428 18.91 7.21 0.02
N TYR A 429 18.01 6.54 0.72
CA TYR A 429 16.84 5.90 0.12
C TYR A 429 15.53 6.63 0.38
N ASP A 430 15.50 7.45 1.43
CA ASP A 430 14.35 8.27 1.76
C ASP A 430 14.16 9.44 0.77
N ALA A 431 12.90 9.81 0.55
CA ALA A 431 12.56 10.95 -0.29
C ALA A 431 13.03 12.28 0.30
N ASN A 432 13.39 12.29 1.57
CA ASN A 432 13.78 13.47 2.30
C ASN A 432 15.05 13.19 3.09
N LEU A 433 15.98 14.13 3.04
CA LEU A 433 17.18 14.12 3.85
C LEU A 433 17.00 15.13 4.98
N PHE A 434 17.02 14.61 6.20
CA PHE A 434 17.17 15.42 7.39
C PHE A 434 18.65 15.60 7.68
N PHE A 435 19.08 16.83 7.88
CA PHE A 435 20.43 17.12 8.34
C PHE A 435 20.40 18.33 9.28
N SER A 436 21.40 18.40 10.16
CA SER A 436 21.53 19.42 11.18
C SER A 436 22.87 20.13 11.08
N GLY A 437 22.89 21.36 11.57
CA GLY A 437 24.11 22.15 11.62
C GLY A 437 24.00 23.31 12.59
N ASP A 438 25.13 23.98 12.76
CA ASP A 438 25.27 25.21 13.51
C ASP A 438 26.10 26.20 12.70
N ALA A 439 25.78 27.48 12.86
CA ALA A 439 26.58 28.58 12.38
C ALA A 439 26.93 29.49 13.56
N HIS A 440 28.20 29.86 13.67
CA HIS A 440 28.73 30.65 14.77
C HIS A 440 29.48 31.88 14.25
N ASP A 441 29.16 33.02 14.84
CA ASP A 441 29.83 34.29 14.56
C ASP A 441 29.81 35.20 15.80
N ASP A 442 30.91 35.90 16.06
CA ASP A 442 31.08 36.74 17.26
C ASP A 442 30.17 37.98 17.25
N VAL A 443 29.84 38.49 16.06
CA VAL A 443 28.97 39.66 15.82
C VAL A 443 27.54 39.24 15.48
N GLY A 444 27.37 37.99 15.02
CA GLY A 444 26.09 37.28 14.95
C GLY A 444 25.72 36.90 13.52
N VAL A 445 25.26 35.66 13.37
CA VAL A 445 24.75 35.11 12.11
C VAL A 445 23.40 35.75 11.82
N ALA A 446 23.26 36.41 10.67
CA ALA A 446 22.06 37.15 10.28
C ALA A 446 21.18 36.40 9.28
N LYS A 447 21.77 35.60 8.37
CA LYS A 447 21.04 34.80 7.38
C LYS A 447 21.71 33.44 7.20
N LEU A 448 20.89 32.41 6.95
CA LEU A 448 21.37 31.08 6.58
C LEU A 448 20.59 30.59 5.37
N TYR A 449 21.24 29.84 4.48
CA TYR A 449 20.68 29.37 3.23
C TYR A 449 20.99 27.90 3.02
N VAL A 450 20.02 27.15 2.50
CA VAL A 450 20.22 25.81 1.93
C VAL A 450 19.76 25.84 0.48
N ASN A 451 20.61 25.43 -0.46
CA ASN A 451 20.32 25.44 -1.91
C ASN A 451 19.78 26.78 -2.40
N GLN A 452 20.39 27.88 -1.95
CA GLN A 452 19.98 29.27 -2.22
C GLN A 452 18.64 29.70 -1.60
N ASN A 453 17.89 28.78 -0.98
CA ASN A 453 16.68 29.10 -0.24
C ASN A 453 17.05 29.59 1.17
N PRO A 454 16.59 30.77 1.60
CA PRO A 454 16.83 31.24 2.96
C PRO A 454 16.11 30.33 3.96
N LEU A 455 16.84 29.88 4.99
CA LEU A 455 16.25 29.32 6.19
C LEU A 455 15.80 30.47 7.09
N GLU A 456 14.69 30.26 7.78
CA GLU A 456 14.24 31.26 8.74
C GLU A 456 15.02 31.15 10.02
N ILE A 457 15.79 32.21 10.26
CA ILE A 457 16.58 32.37 11.46
C ILE A 457 16.33 33.75 12.09
N ARG A 458 16.12 33.79 13.39
CA ARG A 458 16.35 34.83 14.37
C ARG A 458 17.87 35.03 14.58
N PRO A 459 18.42 36.16 14.13
CA PRO A 459 19.85 36.41 14.22
C PRO A 459 20.42 36.24 15.63
N GLY A 460 21.54 35.53 15.73
CA GLY A 460 22.17 35.15 17.00
C GLY A 460 23.65 34.78 16.81
N LYS A 461 24.42 34.75 17.91
CA LYS A 461 25.85 34.41 17.86
C LYS A 461 26.13 32.95 17.56
N HIS A 462 25.16 32.08 17.84
CA HIS A 462 25.25 30.66 17.57
C HIS A 462 23.87 30.21 17.13
N VAL A 463 23.71 29.90 15.85
CA VAL A 463 22.43 29.55 15.23
C VAL A 463 22.50 28.10 14.81
N PHE A 464 21.79 27.25 15.54
CA PHE A 464 21.55 25.89 15.07
C PHE A 464 20.40 25.91 14.08
N PHE A 465 20.47 25.01 13.12
CA PHE A 465 19.44 24.78 12.13
C PHE A 465 19.34 23.29 11.86
N ASN A 466 18.13 22.83 11.64
CA ASN A 466 17.86 21.58 10.97
C ASN A 466 17.13 21.91 9.66
N HIS A 467 17.35 21.07 8.66
CA HIS A 467 16.68 21.26 7.39
C HIS A 467 16.21 19.92 6.86
N PHE A 468 14.93 19.88 6.51
CA PHE A 468 14.32 18.77 5.82
C PHE A 468 14.35 19.09 4.33
N LEU A 469 15.30 18.47 3.63
CA LEU A 469 15.47 18.67 2.20
C LEU A 469 14.78 17.55 1.43
N THR A 470 13.76 17.87 0.65
CA THR A 470 13.22 16.92 -0.33
C THR A 470 14.24 16.69 -1.42
N LEU A 471 14.58 15.42 -1.64
CA LEU A 471 15.55 15.00 -2.63
C LEU A 471 14.85 14.52 -3.91
N ASN A 472 15.36 14.97 -5.05
CA ASN A 472 15.02 14.42 -6.36
C ASN A 472 15.74 13.07 -6.56
N GLU A 473 15.21 12.20 -7.42
CA GLU A 473 15.92 10.96 -7.75
C GLU A 473 17.29 11.25 -8.39
N GLY A 474 18.32 10.49 -8.00
CA GLY A 474 19.69 10.68 -8.48
C GLY A 474 20.53 11.62 -7.61
N GLU A 475 21.56 12.23 -8.20
CA GLU A 475 22.51 13.08 -7.49
C GLU A 475 21.89 14.44 -7.16
N ASN A 476 21.77 14.75 -5.86
CA ASN A 476 21.37 16.05 -5.34
C ASN A 476 22.63 16.77 -4.83
N THR A 477 22.82 18.00 -5.27
CA THR A 477 23.91 18.85 -4.77
C THR A 477 23.37 19.80 -3.71
N ILE A 478 23.92 19.71 -2.51
CA ILE A 478 23.45 20.46 -1.35
C ILE A 478 24.49 21.51 -0.97
N THR A 479 24.09 22.77 -0.90
CA THR A 479 24.95 23.90 -0.51
C THR A 479 24.39 24.59 0.73
N VAL A 480 25.24 24.84 1.72
CA VAL A 480 24.89 25.60 2.93
C VAL A 480 25.73 26.88 2.97
N LYS A 481 25.06 28.02 3.19
CA LYS A 481 25.70 29.34 3.27
C LYS A 481 25.17 30.13 4.46
N ALA A 482 26.04 30.80 5.19
CA ALA A 482 25.68 31.74 6.26
C ALA A 482 26.25 33.12 5.97
N VAL A 483 25.54 34.16 6.43
CA VAL A 483 25.93 35.56 6.31
C VAL A 483 25.79 36.22 7.68
N ASP A 484 26.82 36.90 8.15
CA ASP A 484 26.79 37.63 9.42
C ASP A 484 26.00 38.95 9.34
N ALA A 485 25.91 39.67 10.46
CA ALA A 485 25.23 40.96 10.55
C ALA A 485 25.93 42.10 9.78
N GLN A 486 27.20 41.96 9.42
CA GLN A 486 27.97 42.95 8.65
C GLN A 486 28.07 42.62 7.15
N GLY A 487 27.53 41.48 6.73
CA GLY A 487 27.47 41.00 5.36
C GLY A 487 28.62 40.08 4.96
N ASN A 488 29.51 39.67 5.87
CA ASN A 488 30.53 38.66 5.54
C ASN A 488 29.87 37.28 5.42
N GLU A 489 30.38 36.45 4.50
CA GLU A 489 29.73 35.19 4.14
C GLU A 489 30.69 34.00 4.18
N THR A 490 30.15 32.86 4.59
CA THR A 490 30.80 31.56 4.46
C THR A 490 29.87 30.62 3.72
N GLN A 491 30.39 29.89 2.75
CA GLN A 491 29.68 28.82 2.06
C GLN A 491 30.49 27.54 2.17
N LEU A 492 29.85 26.47 2.63
CA LEU A 492 30.48 25.16 2.69
C LEU A 492 30.64 24.57 1.28
N PRO A 493 31.65 23.71 1.07
CA PRO A 493 31.76 22.94 -0.16
C PRO A 493 30.45 22.19 -0.46
N PRO A 494 30.00 22.15 -1.73
CA PRO A 494 28.79 21.43 -2.09
C PRO A 494 28.89 19.96 -1.72
N VAL A 495 27.89 19.44 -1.01
CA VAL A 495 27.82 18.03 -0.62
C VAL A 495 26.89 17.30 -1.58
N LYS A 496 27.42 16.26 -2.22
CA LYS A 496 26.65 15.41 -3.13
C LYS A 496 25.96 14.30 -2.34
N VAL A 497 24.63 14.30 -2.33
CA VAL A 497 23.80 13.23 -1.77
C VAL A 497 23.06 12.56 -2.91
N THR A 498 23.31 11.28 -3.12
CA THR A 498 22.61 10.52 -4.16
C THR A 498 21.37 9.89 -3.54
N LYS A 499 20.19 10.39 -3.91
CA LYS A 499 18.97 9.65 -3.63
C LYS A 499 18.92 8.51 -4.63
N LYS A 500 18.88 7.28 -4.11
CA LYS A 500 18.43 6.14 -4.87
C LYS A 500 17.09 5.77 -4.30
N THR A 501 16.06 5.67 -5.11
CA THR A 501 14.88 4.99 -4.61
C THR A 501 15.28 3.53 -4.38
N PHE A 502 15.23 3.05 -3.14
CA PHE A 502 15.14 1.62 -2.92
C PHE A 502 13.73 1.24 -3.32
N GLU A 503 13.53 1.09 -4.62
CA GLU A 503 12.51 0.17 -5.04
C GLU A 503 13.05 -1.20 -4.62
N LEU A 504 12.21 -2.00 -3.98
CA LEU A 504 12.31 -3.44 -4.17
C LEU A 504 11.95 -3.69 -5.65
N LEU A 505 12.86 -3.28 -6.53
CA LEU A 505 12.99 -3.65 -7.93
C LEU A 505 13.64 -5.02 -7.89
N GLU A 506 13.01 -5.99 -8.50
CA GLU A 506 13.22 -6.04 -9.94
C GLU A 506 11.87 -6.26 -10.61
N THR A 507 11.58 -5.55 -11.70
CA THR A 507 10.67 -6.08 -12.72
C THR A 507 10.95 -7.56 -13.02
N ASP A 508 12.20 -7.98 -12.87
CA ASP A 508 12.69 -9.34 -13.07
C ASP A 508 12.27 -10.29 -11.93
N ALA A 509 11.93 -9.75 -10.74
CA ALA A 509 11.35 -10.50 -9.64
C ALA A 509 9.83 -10.68 -9.79
N ARG A 510 9.15 -9.88 -10.63
CA ARG A 510 7.74 -10.08 -10.95
C ARG A 510 7.60 -11.20 -11.97
N TYR A 511 6.59 -12.03 -11.78
CA TYR A 511 6.23 -13.04 -12.77
C TYR A 511 5.90 -12.37 -14.11
N THR A 512 6.70 -12.73 -15.12
CA THR A 512 6.63 -12.09 -16.44
C THR A 512 5.57 -12.78 -17.28
N VAL A 513 4.59 -12.02 -17.78
CA VAL A 513 3.40 -12.53 -18.47
C VAL A 513 3.17 -11.85 -19.82
N ALA A 514 2.59 -12.58 -20.77
CA ALA A 514 2.01 -12.01 -21.99
C ALA A 514 0.48 -12.04 -21.89
N LEU A 515 -0.19 -10.92 -22.21
CA LEU A 515 -1.66 -10.88 -22.33
C LEU A 515 -2.05 -11.17 -23.78
N LEU A 516 -2.65 -12.32 -24.04
CA LEU A 516 -3.04 -12.70 -25.40
C LEU A 516 -4.32 -11.96 -25.83
N PRO A 517 -4.55 -11.80 -27.14
CA PRO A 517 -5.80 -11.20 -27.64
C PRO A 517 -7.02 -11.93 -27.04
N LEU A 518 -7.99 -11.14 -26.55
CA LEU A 518 -9.18 -11.65 -25.91
C LEU A 518 -10.09 -12.32 -26.94
N ARG A 519 -10.57 -13.54 -26.65
CA ARG A 519 -11.64 -14.15 -27.45
C ARG A 519 -12.95 -13.46 -27.15
N ILE A 520 -13.66 -13.01 -28.18
CA ILE A 520 -14.94 -12.31 -28.02
C ILE A 520 -16.06 -13.12 -28.64
N PHE A 521 -17.11 -13.34 -27.86
CA PHE A 521 -18.36 -13.95 -28.27
C PHE A 521 -19.47 -12.91 -28.10
N THR A 522 -19.56 -11.95 -29.01
CA THR A 522 -20.53 -10.84 -28.96
C THR A 522 -21.47 -10.85 -30.17
N GLU A 523 -22.66 -10.28 -30.00
CA GLU A 523 -23.59 -10.00 -31.11
C GLU A 523 -23.54 -8.52 -31.58
N LYS A 524 -23.11 -7.59 -30.72
CA LYS A 524 -22.83 -6.15 -30.95
C LYS A 524 -22.33 -5.54 -29.63
N GLY A 525 -21.01 -5.51 -29.41
CA GLY A 525 -20.42 -5.19 -28.10
C GLY A 525 -19.23 -4.23 -28.17
N VAL A 526 -18.70 -3.86 -27.01
CA VAL A 526 -17.50 -3.00 -26.85
C VAL A 526 -16.31 -3.62 -27.60
N PRO A 527 -15.51 -2.84 -28.36
CA PRO A 527 -14.35 -3.36 -29.08
C PRO A 527 -13.35 -4.08 -28.17
N SER A 528 -12.78 -5.19 -28.65
CA SER A 528 -11.75 -5.97 -27.96
C SER A 528 -10.58 -5.15 -27.46
N GLU A 529 -10.16 -4.18 -28.27
CA GLU A 529 -9.06 -3.26 -28.03
C GLU A 529 -9.30 -2.47 -26.74
N THR A 530 -10.54 -2.02 -26.53
CA THR A 530 -10.94 -1.24 -25.36
C THR A 530 -10.82 -2.09 -24.09
N ILE A 531 -11.39 -3.30 -24.08
CA ILE A 531 -11.33 -4.20 -22.92
C ILE A 531 -9.87 -4.61 -22.63
N TYR A 532 -9.09 -4.89 -23.67
CA TYR A 532 -7.66 -5.21 -23.55
C TYR A 532 -6.88 -4.06 -22.88
N SER A 533 -7.11 -2.81 -23.31
CA SER A 533 -6.45 -1.63 -22.74
C SER A 533 -6.86 -1.36 -21.29
N MET A 534 -8.14 -1.54 -20.95
CA MET A 534 -8.65 -1.43 -19.57
C MET A 534 -8.01 -2.45 -18.66
N LEU A 535 -7.83 -3.69 -19.14
CA LEU A 535 -7.21 -4.76 -18.37
C LEU A 535 -5.73 -4.46 -18.09
N LEU A 536 -4.97 -3.99 -19.09
CA LEU A 536 -3.58 -3.57 -18.88
C LEU A 536 -3.48 -2.42 -17.87
N LYS A 537 -4.33 -1.40 -18.00
CA LYS A 537 -4.41 -0.27 -17.05
C LYS A 537 -4.69 -0.78 -15.62
N ALA A 538 -5.67 -1.68 -15.47
CA ALA A 538 -6.02 -2.27 -14.18
C ALA A 538 -4.88 -3.12 -13.56
N PHE A 539 -4.04 -3.75 -14.37
CA PHE A 539 -2.87 -4.47 -13.86
C PHE A 539 -1.71 -3.54 -13.48
N ASP A 540 -1.61 -2.38 -14.12
CA ASP A 540 -0.61 -1.34 -13.83
C ASP A 540 -0.92 -0.55 -12.54
N GLU A 541 -2.09 -0.70 -11.94
CA GLU A 541 -2.39 -0.14 -10.62
C GLU A 541 -1.60 -0.85 -9.51
N GLU A 542 -1.18 -0.09 -8.49
CA GLU A 542 -0.39 -0.63 -7.38
C GLU A 542 -1.24 -1.53 -6.45
N PRO A 543 -0.67 -2.58 -5.84
CA PRO A 543 0.68 -3.09 -6.11
C PRO A 543 0.76 -3.80 -7.46
N LYS A 544 1.82 -3.52 -8.23
CA LYS A 544 2.10 -4.20 -9.50
C LYS A 544 2.62 -5.62 -9.25
N ARG A 545 1.80 -6.62 -9.56
CA ARG A 545 2.13 -8.04 -9.35
C ARG A 545 2.86 -8.70 -10.52
N PHE A 546 2.55 -8.28 -11.75
CA PHE A 546 3.01 -8.93 -12.97
C PHE A 546 3.84 -7.97 -13.81
N ASN A 547 4.79 -8.51 -14.56
CA ASN A 547 5.52 -7.77 -15.59
C ASN A 547 4.98 -8.16 -16.97
N PHE A 548 4.38 -7.23 -17.70
CA PHE A 548 3.77 -7.53 -19.01
C PHE A 548 4.79 -7.37 -20.15
N VAL A 549 5.09 -8.45 -20.86
CA VAL A 549 5.84 -8.39 -22.13
C VAL A 549 4.88 -8.11 -23.28
N GLU A 550 5.39 -7.39 -24.27
CA GLU A 550 4.67 -7.04 -25.50
C GLU A 550 3.25 -6.51 -25.24
N ARG A 551 3.17 -5.29 -24.70
CA ARG A 551 1.90 -4.62 -24.39
C ARG A 551 1.11 -4.22 -25.64
N ASP A 552 1.75 -4.22 -26.81
CA ASP A 552 1.12 -3.92 -28.09
C ASP A 552 0.43 -5.16 -28.64
N ARG A 553 -0.91 -5.12 -28.67
CA ARG A 553 -1.74 -6.22 -29.15
C ARG A 553 -1.44 -6.56 -30.62
N THR A 554 -1.21 -5.57 -31.48
CA THR A 554 -1.02 -5.81 -32.92
C THR A 554 0.26 -6.59 -33.18
N LYS A 555 1.34 -6.25 -32.47
CA LYS A 555 2.59 -7.03 -32.53
C LYS A 555 2.40 -8.45 -32.03
N LEU A 556 1.60 -8.65 -30.99
CA LEU A 556 1.31 -9.98 -30.49
C LEU A 556 0.50 -10.81 -31.49
N GLU A 557 -0.46 -10.20 -32.18
CA GLU A 557 -1.20 -10.83 -33.28
C GLU A 557 -0.30 -11.22 -34.46
N GLU A 558 0.66 -10.36 -34.83
CA GLU A 558 1.68 -10.69 -35.84
C GLU A 558 2.47 -11.93 -35.45
N ILE A 559 2.94 -12.00 -34.20
CA ILE A 559 3.70 -13.16 -33.71
C ILE A 559 2.83 -14.43 -33.68
N LEU A 560 1.56 -14.32 -33.29
CA LEU A 560 0.63 -15.46 -33.33
C LEU A 560 0.40 -15.96 -34.75
N HIS A 561 0.28 -15.04 -35.72
CA HIS A 561 0.14 -15.38 -37.14
C HIS A 561 1.39 -16.09 -37.68
N GLU A 562 2.59 -15.59 -37.36
CA GLU A 562 3.86 -16.22 -37.73
C GLU A 562 4.01 -17.64 -37.17
N GLN A 563 3.60 -17.86 -35.92
CA GLN A 563 3.62 -19.18 -35.28
C GLN A 563 2.50 -20.11 -35.76
N LYS A 564 1.64 -19.66 -36.69
CA LYS A 564 0.49 -20.39 -37.24
C LYS A 564 -0.49 -20.85 -36.17
N ILE A 565 -0.71 -20.03 -35.15
CA ILE A 565 -1.64 -20.33 -34.06
C ILE A 565 -2.96 -19.67 -34.39
N SER A 566 -4.02 -20.47 -34.52
CA SER A 566 -5.36 -19.96 -34.73
C SER A 566 -5.95 -19.44 -33.42
N ASN A 567 -6.92 -18.51 -33.53
CA ASN A 567 -7.70 -18.04 -32.38
C ASN A 567 -8.47 -19.16 -31.66
N THR A 568 -8.72 -20.30 -32.32
CA THR A 568 -9.33 -21.49 -31.73
C THR A 568 -8.33 -22.32 -30.92
N GLU A 569 -7.04 -22.36 -31.31
CA GLU A 569 -5.96 -23.01 -30.56
C GLU A 569 -5.61 -22.26 -29.26
N LEU A 570 -5.91 -20.95 -29.15
CA LEU A 570 -5.75 -20.15 -27.92
C LEU A 570 -6.61 -20.63 -26.74
N THR A 571 -7.39 -21.69 -26.90
CA THR A 571 -8.13 -22.32 -25.81
C THR A 571 -7.32 -23.35 -25.06
N SER A 572 -6.36 -23.99 -25.72
CA SER A 572 -5.56 -25.07 -25.12
C SER A 572 -4.31 -24.50 -24.44
N PRO A 573 -4.01 -24.91 -23.20
CA PRO A 573 -2.70 -24.68 -22.59
C PRO A 573 -1.52 -25.15 -23.44
N ASP A 574 -1.74 -26.07 -24.38
CA ASP A 574 -0.69 -26.55 -25.30
C ASP A 574 -0.24 -25.46 -26.28
N ALA A 575 -1.11 -24.49 -26.60
CA ALA A 575 -0.71 -23.31 -27.38
C ALA A 575 0.34 -22.48 -26.63
N ALA A 576 0.33 -22.49 -25.29
CA ALA A 576 1.31 -21.77 -24.50
C ALA A 576 2.74 -22.28 -24.69
N ILE A 577 2.95 -23.55 -25.08
CA ILE A 577 4.30 -24.08 -25.40
C ILE A 577 4.79 -23.50 -26.72
N LYS A 578 3.93 -23.41 -27.74
CA LYS A 578 4.29 -22.82 -29.05
C LYS A 578 4.58 -21.33 -28.92
N ILE A 579 3.77 -20.63 -28.11
CA ILE A 579 3.87 -19.19 -27.82
C ILE A 579 4.97 -18.91 -26.78
N GLY A 580 5.42 -19.88 -25.98
CA GLY A 580 6.40 -19.63 -24.89
C GLY A 580 7.76 -19.14 -25.42
N LYS A 581 7.97 -19.24 -26.73
CA LYS A 581 9.09 -18.66 -27.47
C LYS A 581 8.96 -17.14 -27.70
N ILE A 582 7.79 -16.55 -27.42
CA ILE A 582 7.57 -15.11 -27.43
C ILE A 582 8.30 -14.51 -26.22
N ARG A 583 9.41 -13.82 -26.50
CA ARG A 583 10.12 -12.86 -25.62
C ARG A 583 10.04 -13.14 -24.11
N ALA A 584 10.55 -14.30 -23.67
CA ALA A 584 10.81 -14.57 -22.25
C ALA A 584 9.59 -14.49 -21.29
N ALA A 585 8.36 -14.65 -21.79
CA ALA A 585 7.19 -14.75 -20.92
C ALA A 585 7.22 -16.06 -20.11
N GLU A 586 7.11 -15.96 -18.79
CA GLU A 586 7.00 -17.13 -17.90
C GLU A 586 5.56 -17.66 -17.86
N GLY A 587 4.58 -16.76 -18.00
CA GLY A 587 3.16 -17.10 -18.08
C GLY A 587 2.42 -16.43 -19.22
N MET A 588 1.24 -16.94 -19.52
CA MET A 588 0.31 -16.37 -20.49
C MET A 588 -1.06 -16.16 -19.88
N LEU A 589 -1.63 -14.99 -20.13
CA LEU A 589 -2.97 -14.64 -19.76
C LEU A 589 -3.90 -14.85 -20.96
N PHE A 590 -4.76 -15.85 -20.84
CA PHE A 590 -5.80 -16.15 -21.81
C PHE A 590 -7.12 -15.57 -21.32
N GLY A 591 -7.71 -14.70 -22.13
CA GLY A 591 -8.97 -14.04 -21.79
C GLY A 591 -10.10 -14.36 -22.76
N ALA A 592 -11.32 -14.44 -22.21
CA ALA A 592 -12.54 -14.58 -22.99
C ALA A 592 -13.60 -13.60 -22.49
N VAL A 593 -14.31 -12.98 -23.43
CA VAL A 593 -15.44 -12.07 -23.20
C VAL A 593 -16.67 -12.72 -23.81
N GLU A 594 -17.60 -13.13 -22.96
CA GLU A 594 -18.91 -13.63 -23.36
C GLU A 594 -19.95 -12.55 -23.09
N GLU A 595 -20.55 -12.02 -24.15
CA GLU A 595 -21.59 -11.00 -24.03
C GLU A 595 -22.88 -11.52 -24.67
N ASP A 596 -23.97 -11.51 -23.92
CA ASP A 596 -25.30 -11.84 -24.41
C ASP A 596 -26.34 -10.82 -23.93
N ALA A 597 -27.62 -11.05 -24.23
CA ALA A 597 -28.70 -10.15 -23.81
C ALA A 597 -28.79 -9.98 -22.27
N LYS A 598 -28.26 -10.93 -21.49
CA LYS A 598 -28.36 -10.95 -20.03
C LYS A 598 -27.21 -10.18 -19.39
N GLY A 599 -26.02 -10.13 -19.99
CA GLY A 599 -24.90 -9.37 -19.41
C GLY A 599 -23.57 -9.60 -20.12
N ILE A 600 -22.49 -9.26 -19.43
CA ILE A 600 -21.11 -9.49 -19.86
C ILE A 600 -20.36 -10.31 -18.82
N ASN A 601 -19.71 -11.39 -19.26
CA ASN A 601 -18.81 -12.21 -18.46
C ASN A 601 -17.40 -12.12 -19.05
N VAL A 602 -16.42 -11.75 -18.24
CA VAL A 602 -15.01 -11.75 -18.65
C VAL A 602 -14.24 -12.73 -17.78
N THR A 603 -13.56 -13.68 -18.42
CA THR A 603 -12.73 -14.68 -17.74
C THR A 603 -11.27 -14.48 -18.12
N LEU A 604 -10.36 -14.64 -17.17
CA LEU A 604 -8.92 -14.61 -17.37
C LEU A 604 -8.23 -15.82 -16.72
N ARG A 605 -7.28 -16.42 -17.43
CA ARG A 605 -6.51 -17.57 -16.97
C ARG A 605 -5.02 -17.33 -17.13
N LEU A 606 -4.27 -17.48 -16.05
CA LEU A 606 -2.81 -17.48 -16.07
C LEU A 606 -2.32 -18.92 -16.25
N VAL A 607 -1.56 -19.16 -17.30
CA VAL A 607 -0.97 -20.48 -17.62
C VAL A 607 0.55 -20.37 -17.61
N ASP A 608 1.21 -21.25 -16.87
CA ASP A 608 2.67 -21.38 -16.87
C ASP A 608 3.14 -21.99 -18.20
N THR A 609 4.07 -21.32 -18.88
CA THR A 609 4.51 -21.72 -20.23
C THR A 609 5.40 -22.96 -20.25
N GLU A 610 6.10 -23.24 -19.16
CA GLU A 610 7.00 -24.39 -19.03
C GLU A 610 6.23 -25.68 -18.75
N THR A 611 5.15 -25.58 -17.96
CA THR A 611 4.41 -26.73 -17.45
C THR A 611 2.99 -26.87 -18.02
N THR A 612 2.51 -25.88 -18.78
CA THR A 612 1.11 -25.75 -19.27
C THR A 612 0.05 -25.74 -18.17
N ARG A 613 0.47 -25.52 -16.92
CA ARG A 613 -0.43 -25.57 -15.76
C ARG A 613 -1.14 -24.24 -15.58
N VAL A 614 -2.45 -24.28 -15.32
CA VAL A 614 -3.23 -23.11 -14.92
C VAL A 614 -2.83 -22.73 -13.49
N LEU A 615 -2.25 -21.54 -13.32
CA LEU A 615 -1.79 -20.99 -12.05
C LEU A 615 -2.86 -20.16 -11.35
N ALA A 616 -3.68 -19.42 -12.11
CA ALA A 616 -4.78 -18.62 -11.60
C ALA A 616 -5.91 -18.56 -12.63
N ASN A 617 -7.15 -18.43 -12.15
CA ASN A 617 -8.35 -18.37 -12.97
C ASN A 617 -9.42 -17.52 -12.29
N ALA A 618 -9.77 -16.40 -12.91
CA ALA A 618 -10.74 -15.47 -12.37
C ALA A 618 -11.76 -15.08 -13.43
N ASP A 619 -12.97 -14.74 -12.99
CA ASP A 619 -14.03 -14.18 -13.81
C ASP A 619 -14.63 -12.92 -13.16
N VAL A 620 -15.31 -12.11 -13.95
CA VAL A 620 -16.13 -10.99 -13.49
C VAL A 620 -17.40 -10.94 -14.34
N TYR A 621 -18.53 -10.59 -13.72
CA TYR A 621 -19.83 -10.58 -14.37
C TYR A 621 -20.67 -9.41 -13.89
N ASP A 622 -21.34 -8.75 -14.82
CA ASP A 622 -22.42 -7.81 -14.54
C ASP A 622 -23.40 -7.77 -15.72
N GLU A 623 -24.62 -7.32 -15.45
CA GLU A 623 -25.60 -7.01 -16.50
C GLU A 623 -25.40 -5.59 -17.06
N ASP A 624 -24.81 -4.65 -16.28
CA ASP A 624 -24.44 -3.32 -16.76
C ASP A 624 -23.18 -3.39 -17.64
N LYS A 625 -23.38 -3.09 -18.92
CA LYS A 625 -22.34 -3.08 -19.96
C LYS A 625 -21.72 -1.70 -20.19
N SER A 626 -22.03 -0.71 -19.34
CA SER A 626 -21.49 0.63 -19.46
C SER A 626 -19.96 0.63 -19.35
N ILE A 627 -19.30 1.54 -20.07
CA ILE A 627 -17.83 1.67 -20.05
C ILE A 627 -17.30 1.85 -18.62
N LYS A 628 -17.98 2.65 -17.79
CA LYS A 628 -17.61 2.87 -16.39
C LYS A 628 -17.69 1.58 -15.57
N ASN A 629 -18.71 0.75 -15.79
CA ASN A 629 -18.81 -0.54 -15.11
C ASN A 629 -17.76 -1.53 -15.62
N LEU A 630 -17.48 -1.55 -16.91
CA LEU A 630 -16.41 -2.37 -17.48
C LEU A 630 -15.04 -2.04 -16.89
N GLU A 631 -14.71 -0.76 -16.69
CA GLU A 631 -13.48 -0.36 -15.98
C GLU A 631 -13.44 -0.94 -14.56
N TRP A 632 -14.55 -0.86 -13.82
CA TRP A 632 -14.66 -1.44 -12.47
C TRP A 632 -14.53 -2.97 -12.47
N LEU A 633 -15.13 -3.65 -13.45
CA LEU A 633 -14.99 -5.10 -13.62
C LEU A 633 -13.56 -5.50 -13.98
N MET A 634 -12.87 -4.76 -14.86
CA MET A 634 -11.48 -5.05 -15.23
C MET A 634 -10.52 -4.82 -14.05
N HIS A 635 -10.75 -3.75 -13.28
CA HIS A 635 -10.07 -3.52 -12.00
C HIS A 635 -10.27 -4.71 -11.05
N GLY A 636 -11.51 -5.15 -10.85
CA GLY A 636 -11.85 -6.32 -10.05
C GLY A 636 -11.20 -7.61 -10.53
N LEU A 637 -11.18 -7.85 -11.84
CA LEU A 637 -10.56 -9.02 -12.45
C LEU A 637 -9.05 -9.02 -12.20
N SER A 638 -8.39 -7.87 -12.34
CA SER A 638 -6.97 -7.68 -11.98
C SER A 638 -6.74 -8.01 -10.50
N LEU A 639 -7.55 -7.48 -9.58
CA LEU A 639 -7.44 -7.79 -8.14
C LEU A 639 -7.63 -9.28 -7.83
N LYS A 640 -8.62 -9.93 -8.45
CA LYS A 640 -8.84 -11.38 -8.28
C LYS A 640 -7.63 -12.18 -8.74
N MET A 641 -7.01 -11.80 -9.85
CA MET A 641 -5.80 -12.45 -10.35
C MET A 641 -4.59 -12.23 -9.44
N LYS A 642 -4.38 -10.99 -8.96
CA LYS A 642 -3.34 -10.67 -7.98
C LYS A 642 -3.53 -11.45 -6.67
N ARG A 643 -4.77 -11.66 -6.23
CA ARG A 643 -5.09 -12.41 -5.00
C ARG A 643 -4.88 -13.92 -5.14
N GLN A 644 -5.16 -14.50 -6.31
CA GLN A 644 -4.91 -15.93 -6.55
C GLN A 644 -3.43 -16.22 -6.84
N PHE A 645 -2.67 -15.20 -7.25
CA PHE A 645 -1.24 -15.29 -7.45
C PHE A 645 -0.53 -14.19 -6.65
N PRO A 646 -0.58 -14.22 -5.31
CA PRO A 646 -0.04 -13.15 -4.46
C PRO A 646 1.49 -13.17 -4.45
N MET A 647 2.08 -12.12 -3.89
CA MET A 647 3.48 -12.06 -3.51
C MET A 647 3.59 -12.45 -2.04
N ILE A 648 4.29 -13.54 -1.74
CA ILE A 648 4.39 -14.12 -0.40
C ILE A 648 5.85 -14.24 -0.03
N GLU A 649 6.20 -13.78 1.16
CA GLU A 649 7.49 -14.01 1.78
C GLU A 649 7.44 -15.20 2.76
N GLY A 650 8.57 -15.87 2.93
CA GLY A 650 8.77 -16.92 3.91
C GLY A 650 10.25 -17.24 4.08
N ASN A 651 10.58 -18.28 4.82
CA ASN A 651 11.96 -18.73 5.04
C ASN A 651 12.11 -20.22 4.80
N VAL A 652 13.30 -20.62 4.37
CA VAL A 652 13.71 -22.01 4.30
C VAL A 652 13.82 -22.58 5.72
N ILE A 653 13.06 -23.64 6.01
CA ILE A 653 13.07 -24.31 7.32
C ILE A 653 13.87 -25.62 7.32
N HIS A 654 14.00 -26.27 6.16
CA HIS A 654 14.72 -27.52 6.01
C HIS A 654 15.15 -27.73 4.56
N VAL A 655 16.45 -27.98 4.33
CA VAL A 655 17.00 -28.30 3.00
C VAL A 655 17.08 -29.82 2.86
N SER A 656 16.58 -30.38 1.76
CA SER A 656 16.56 -31.83 1.53
C SER A 656 16.75 -32.15 0.04
N GLY A 657 17.81 -32.91 -0.27
CA GLY A 657 18.13 -33.32 -1.64
C GLY A 657 18.37 -32.11 -2.56
N ASN A 658 17.57 -32.01 -3.63
CA ASN A 658 17.61 -30.90 -4.60
C ASN A 658 16.52 -29.83 -4.35
N GLY A 659 16.01 -29.75 -3.12
CA GLY A 659 14.93 -28.85 -2.76
C GLY A 659 14.95 -28.47 -1.29
N PHE A 660 13.88 -27.81 -0.87
CA PHE A 660 13.75 -27.31 0.50
C PHE A 660 12.29 -27.10 0.88
N HIS A 661 12.04 -27.13 2.19
CA HIS A 661 10.77 -26.76 2.80
C HIS A 661 10.79 -25.30 3.22
N VAL A 662 9.65 -24.62 3.06
CA VAL A 662 9.43 -23.24 3.49
C VAL A 662 8.29 -23.17 4.51
N ASN A 663 8.34 -22.21 5.42
CA ASN A 663 7.31 -21.96 6.44
C ASN A 663 6.07 -21.20 5.92
N THR A 664 5.81 -21.28 4.62
CA THR A 664 4.64 -20.66 4.00
C THR A 664 3.95 -21.69 3.10
N GLY A 665 2.62 -21.71 3.13
CA GLY A 665 1.80 -22.77 2.55
C GLY A 665 0.52 -22.26 1.91
N ALA A 666 -0.44 -23.16 1.71
CA ALA A 666 -1.70 -22.86 1.03
C ALA A 666 -2.51 -21.74 1.73
N LYS A 667 -2.46 -21.65 3.07
CA LYS A 667 -3.17 -20.59 3.81
C LYS A 667 -2.62 -19.20 3.53
N SER A 668 -1.33 -19.09 3.24
CA SER A 668 -0.69 -17.84 2.85
C SER A 668 -0.88 -17.52 1.36
N GLY A 669 -1.43 -18.46 0.58
CA GLY A 669 -1.65 -18.33 -0.86
C GLY A 669 -0.62 -19.04 -1.74
N VAL A 670 0.32 -19.82 -1.17
CA VAL A 670 1.32 -20.54 -1.96
C VAL A 670 0.64 -21.69 -2.72
N GLY A 671 0.85 -21.74 -4.03
CA GLY A 671 0.29 -22.76 -4.93
C GLY A 671 1.36 -23.63 -5.59
N VAL A 672 0.99 -24.87 -5.91
CA VAL A 672 1.84 -25.75 -6.75
C VAL A 672 2.03 -25.12 -8.12
N GLY A 673 3.28 -25.06 -8.56
CA GLY A 673 3.71 -24.42 -9.80
C GLY A 673 4.31 -23.03 -9.61
N MET A 674 4.06 -22.35 -8.48
CA MET A 674 4.69 -21.04 -8.20
C MET A 674 6.21 -21.16 -8.18
N LYS A 675 6.89 -20.14 -8.71
CA LYS A 675 8.34 -19.99 -8.63
C LYS A 675 8.71 -19.24 -7.36
N LEU A 676 9.84 -19.59 -6.76
CA LEU A 676 10.42 -18.93 -5.59
C LEU A 676 11.77 -18.36 -5.96
N LEU A 677 11.98 -17.10 -5.61
CA LEU A 677 13.27 -16.43 -5.57
C LEU A 677 13.84 -16.55 -4.16
N LEU A 678 15.16 -16.65 -4.05
CA LEU A 678 15.84 -16.83 -2.79
C LEU A 678 16.79 -15.68 -2.51
N PHE A 679 16.81 -15.24 -1.25
CA PHE A 679 17.66 -14.18 -0.76
C PHE A 679 18.30 -14.59 0.56
N ARG A 680 19.50 -14.09 0.82
CA ARG A 680 20.16 -14.19 2.12
C ARG A 680 20.12 -12.83 2.82
N GLU A 681 19.64 -12.84 4.05
CA GLU A 681 19.69 -11.65 4.89
C GLU A 681 21.07 -11.49 5.53
N ILE A 682 21.74 -10.38 5.24
CA ILE A 682 23.06 -10.04 5.76
C ILE A 682 22.91 -8.80 6.63
N ARG A 683 23.44 -8.87 7.85
CA ARG A 683 23.40 -7.75 8.80
C ARG A 683 24.70 -6.95 8.73
N GLU A 684 24.58 -5.67 8.41
CA GLU A 684 25.66 -4.68 8.49
C GLU A 684 25.26 -3.59 9.50
N GLY A 685 25.68 -3.75 10.76
CA GLY A 685 25.24 -2.87 11.85
C GLY A 685 23.75 -3.03 12.15
N GLU A 686 22.98 -1.94 12.03
CA GLU A 686 21.51 -1.95 12.16
C GLU A 686 20.79 -2.28 10.84
N LEU A 687 21.51 -2.37 9.72
CA LEU A 687 20.94 -2.63 8.40
C LEU A 687 20.80 -4.14 8.15
N VAL A 688 19.69 -4.53 7.52
CA VAL A 688 19.45 -5.88 7.01
C VAL A 688 19.38 -5.81 5.48
N LEU A 689 20.41 -6.30 4.81
CA LEU A 689 20.49 -6.42 3.35
C LEU A 689 19.88 -7.76 2.91
N LYS A 690 19.13 -7.77 1.80
CA LYS A 690 18.62 -9.00 1.16
C LYS A 690 19.43 -9.26 -0.12
N GLU A 691 20.46 -10.11 -0.04
CA GLU A 691 21.28 -10.47 -1.22
C GLU A 691 20.64 -11.61 -2.02
N PRO A 692 20.43 -11.49 -3.35
CA PRO A 692 19.86 -12.55 -4.16
C PRO A 692 20.83 -13.74 -4.32
N LEU A 693 20.32 -14.95 -4.22
CA LEU A 693 21.11 -16.18 -4.42
C LEU A 693 21.17 -16.65 -5.89
N ASP A 694 20.58 -15.89 -6.82
CA ASP A 694 20.44 -16.25 -8.24
C ASP A 694 19.92 -17.68 -8.47
N THR A 695 19.06 -18.13 -7.54
CA THR A 695 18.46 -19.46 -7.52
C THR A 695 16.96 -19.33 -7.63
N VAL A 696 16.39 -20.09 -8.56
CA VAL A 696 14.95 -20.18 -8.77
C VAL A 696 14.51 -21.60 -8.44
N ALA A 697 13.53 -21.71 -7.55
CA ALA A 697 12.88 -22.97 -7.21
C ALA A 697 11.42 -22.97 -7.64
N ARG A 698 10.81 -24.15 -7.76
CA ARG A 698 9.40 -24.33 -8.10
C ARG A 698 8.71 -25.14 -7.02
N VAL A 699 7.58 -24.64 -6.54
CA VAL A 699 6.74 -25.34 -5.57
C VAL A 699 6.12 -26.57 -6.22
N VAL A 700 6.38 -27.75 -5.67
CA VAL A 700 5.86 -29.03 -6.17
C VAL A 700 4.85 -29.68 -5.23
N GLN A 701 4.85 -29.30 -3.96
CA GLN A 701 3.91 -29.77 -2.96
C GLN A 701 3.58 -28.65 -1.98
N VAL A 702 2.32 -28.55 -1.58
CA VAL A 702 1.83 -27.55 -0.63
C VAL A 702 1.03 -28.24 0.46
N GLN A 703 1.26 -27.82 1.70
CA GLN A 703 0.48 -28.11 2.89
C GLN A 703 -0.14 -26.79 3.42
N PRO A 704 -1.05 -26.82 4.40
CA PRO A 704 -1.68 -25.59 4.90
C PRO A 704 -0.68 -24.48 5.31
N GLU A 705 0.37 -24.84 6.04
CA GLU A 705 1.35 -23.88 6.60
C GLU A 705 2.76 -23.99 5.99
N THR A 706 3.02 -25.02 5.17
CA THR A 706 4.35 -25.25 4.59
C THR A 706 4.26 -25.66 3.13
N ALA A 707 5.36 -25.50 2.39
CA ALA A 707 5.48 -26.00 1.02
C ALA A 707 6.86 -26.60 0.79
N PHE A 708 6.95 -27.53 -0.15
CA PHE A 708 8.21 -28.08 -0.64
C PHE A 708 8.45 -27.60 -2.07
N ALA A 709 9.64 -27.03 -2.29
CA ALA A 709 10.08 -26.52 -3.58
C ALA A 709 11.33 -27.26 -4.06
N LYS A 710 11.40 -27.51 -5.36
CA LYS A 710 12.59 -28.08 -6.04
C LYS A 710 13.34 -26.98 -6.78
N ILE A 711 14.66 -26.97 -6.67
CA ILE A 711 15.50 -26.01 -7.41
C ILE A 711 15.41 -26.35 -8.91
N ILE A 712 15.06 -25.37 -9.74
CA ILE A 712 14.94 -25.52 -11.20
C ILE A 712 16.08 -24.83 -11.96
N SER A 713 16.67 -23.78 -11.40
CA SER A 713 17.84 -23.10 -11.94
C SER A 713 18.66 -22.51 -10.79
N SER A 714 19.98 -22.59 -10.86
CA SER A 714 20.89 -21.91 -9.93
C SER A 714 22.08 -21.42 -10.73
N LYS A 715 22.21 -20.10 -10.82
CA LYS A 715 23.34 -19.42 -11.49
C LYS A 715 24.34 -18.86 -10.48
N GLY A 716 23.92 -18.70 -9.23
CA GLY A 716 24.75 -18.23 -8.13
C GLY A 716 25.76 -19.28 -7.66
N THR A 717 26.79 -18.81 -6.96
CA THR A 717 27.83 -19.66 -6.36
C THR A 717 27.46 -20.20 -4.99
N GLU A 718 26.50 -19.57 -4.31
CA GLU A 718 26.08 -19.92 -2.96
C GLU A 718 25.02 -21.01 -2.93
N LYS A 719 25.05 -21.84 -1.88
CA LYS A 719 24.05 -22.88 -1.64
C LYS A 719 22.91 -22.33 -0.81
N VAL A 720 21.73 -22.91 -1.02
CA VAL A 720 20.54 -22.66 -0.20
C VAL A 720 20.75 -23.24 1.20
N GLU A 721 20.46 -22.44 2.21
CA GLU A 721 20.62 -22.75 3.63
C GLU A 721 19.32 -22.52 4.40
N LYS A 722 19.28 -23.03 5.64
CA LYS A 722 18.16 -22.77 6.54
C LYS A 722 18.16 -21.28 6.93
N LYS A 723 16.95 -20.69 7.00
CA LYS A 723 16.65 -19.27 7.23
C LYS A 723 16.80 -18.35 6.02
N ASP A 724 17.34 -18.83 4.89
CA ASP A 724 17.29 -18.04 3.65
C ASP A 724 15.84 -17.62 3.37
N LEU A 725 15.68 -16.36 2.99
CA LEU A 725 14.40 -15.76 2.67
C LEU A 725 13.95 -16.30 1.31
N VAL A 726 12.67 -16.60 1.20
CA VAL A 726 12.01 -16.96 -0.05
C VAL A 726 10.92 -15.97 -0.37
N ILE A 727 10.79 -15.63 -1.65
CA ILE A 727 9.73 -14.76 -2.15
C ILE A 727 9.11 -15.43 -3.36
N THR A 728 7.79 -15.53 -3.42
CA THR A 728 7.11 -16.01 -4.64
C THR A 728 7.32 -15.02 -5.78
N LYS A 729 7.82 -15.52 -6.91
CA LYS A 729 7.98 -14.74 -8.14
C LYS A 729 6.64 -14.32 -8.71
#